data_AF-A0A8H3E4D8-F1
#
_entry.id   AF-A0A8H3E4D8-F1
#
_cell.length_a   1.000
_cell.length_b   1.000
_cell.length_c   1.000
_cell.angle_alpha   90.00
_cell.angle_beta   90.00
_cell.angle_gamma   90.00
#
_symmetry.space_group_name_H-M   'P 1'
#
loop_
_entity.id
_entity.type
_entity.pdbx_description
1 polymer ?
#
loop_
_entity_poly.entity_id
_entity_poly.type
_entity_poly.pdbx_seq_one_letter_code
_entity_poly.pdbx_strand_id
1 'polypeptide(L)'
;MADIRDKVYSIFEIYTRSKRARGENDAADRTRLILPHLRQVIGESQVDYLYVDEVQDNLMIDIHLLRALAKNVENIYWSGDSAQTVVAGSAFRINDLKAFTYRDQVGSGPSAHRKAPAQFTTFELNVNFRSLSGIVSFAGYVVQTIHNLFPESIDPMEPEKAKHYGDPPILFTDVRDEVGYFEKFLLGSSTSNRVVFGAQQAILVRDAETAEQLDARLQGLCNVLPIMDSKGLEFDDVLIYNFFSQSAAPATAWTHVMGTARGNQAPPPVLCSELKLLYVAATRARRRCWIWESDTAVSPLKTQWINRGLVKVERASQMIGRLATTSNKAEWVSKGREYFSHRLYKLAAACFRQADQLNEAKLSTAYHLMTRAKLKRLRGDNPAVRIELIVAASELEECAQIPGIGNKTNIYYHAATCYESARELIRASVAYIQAGRHTHGVQILFDARDFNNGATALVYNRKHLDKDFFESSREQARAYFFSRRDQLGPLFDSVEDKINYARNRNLKVQLKHILQEHQHYDELAIEYLEEDDLEQGVENYVMAYRHHRTDASIERAVTLTLEYVESVMLLEGVYRKAAHNLAKSLIRKVQPFASKTDSESCRTVDLFYVYLCLNQVNLDMLQAWNQDEPSLRQPRNVLACYFAIKDNYWLQDDSVEVVLGYLKAWDSFMSDIDKIVTHHNPSSLKLAQTLLGFSPDSSRLIIQGSAFIVSENSLIHRHAKKIYEDGEDDLVGSAINAIIRDELPKRRYALLDSLHTAALASSWAMPRRYSSSPLAVTLRQNSHLLVTSSDWSMPKLRVVCKILDVLDVSTSRGMKKFSDLAVIDQLWLQRIFGIVCSATGEVQSFSALSNVADADHMAKCLRDWLQRDLGQLITQQLSDTSITHALLHMLTRSGVHHELLRPTGLSHVSIVLDSNSSLSSNVLRPLRVFLFGHDRDRLNQAVGLLEYILDQPHRVDAAALVSLVEVLARELIAHMNVSGAPDLDAICMPFSWIMALAFKYGNKPSSASTECIGTFLHTIQRISLELRFGLPGRWHIDGRPGSPTSMDLLNLRLCWCVAFKFGEYMWLGVETIKRLADDEMPVKYRHRHTTSAGLYHEFAHVSEQTSCLAALCRTFHHESLVLVLEHPGQSHAAKEEDKVLQIICETSSSLVQKLKRLLQGESSDSSSGGSDPEDYMYQDYMLDQDQDIQDEYPEDYEDPYEYQVESEDENNENDDQLNSFWTHRYR
;
A
#
# COMPACT_ATOMS: atom_id res chain seq x y z
N MET A 1 -46.84 44.34 16.94
CA MET A 1 -46.57 43.22 16.01
C MET A 1 -45.57 43.59 14.93
N ALA A 2 -45.69 44.72 14.21
CA ALA A 2 -44.73 45.10 13.16
C ALA A 2 -43.26 45.00 13.62
N ASP A 3 -42.92 45.66 14.71
CA ASP A 3 -41.54 45.81 15.24
C ASP A 3 -40.92 44.51 15.80
N ILE A 4 -41.71 43.43 15.86
CA ILE A 4 -41.24 42.08 16.24
C ILE A 4 -41.42 41.06 15.11
N ARG A 5 -42.06 41.42 13.99
CA ARG A 5 -42.34 40.51 12.87
C ARG A 5 -41.05 39.93 12.32
N ASP A 6 -40.04 40.76 12.14
CA ASP A 6 -38.77 40.35 11.53
C ASP A 6 -37.93 39.47 12.50
N LYS A 7 -38.10 39.67 13.81
CA LYS A 7 -37.50 38.81 14.85
C LYS A 7 -38.20 37.46 14.94
N VAL A 8 -39.53 37.42 14.85
CA VAL A 8 -40.30 36.17 14.81
C VAL A 8 -40.00 35.42 13.50
N TYR A 9 -39.87 36.13 12.38
CA TYR A 9 -39.54 35.55 11.09
C TYR A 9 -38.10 35.01 11.04
N SER A 10 -37.11 35.72 11.60
CA SER A 10 -35.74 35.19 11.67
C SER A 10 -35.61 33.98 12.61
N ILE A 11 -36.35 33.95 13.73
CA ILE A 11 -36.49 32.74 14.57
C ILE A 11 -37.13 31.60 13.77
N PHE A 12 -38.16 31.86 12.97
CA PHE A 12 -38.77 30.86 12.09
C PHE A 12 -37.81 30.36 10.99
N GLU A 13 -36.97 31.22 10.41
CA GLU A 13 -35.94 30.82 9.45
C GLU A 13 -34.83 29.98 10.09
N ILE A 14 -34.38 30.34 11.30
CA ILE A 14 -33.42 29.56 12.08
C ILE A 14 -34.01 28.18 12.41
N TYR A 15 -35.23 28.13 12.96
CA TYR A 15 -35.95 26.89 13.22
C TYR A 15 -36.09 26.04 11.96
N THR A 16 -36.52 26.64 10.85
CA THR A 16 -36.69 25.93 9.57
C THR A 16 -35.36 25.42 9.02
N ARG A 17 -34.25 26.16 9.20
CA ARG A 17 -32.90 25.74 8.81
C ARG A 17 -32.42 24.57 9.66
N SER A 18 -32.56 24.64 10.98
CA SER A 18 -32.21 23.56 11.90
C SER A 18 -33.06 22.30 11.68
N LYS A 19 -34.38 22.45 11.50
CA LYS A 19 -35.31 21.37 11.18
C LYS A 19 -34.91 20.64 9.89
N ARG A 20 -34.65 21.39 8.80
CA ARG A 20 -34.15 20.83 7.53
C ARG A 20 -32.79 20.14 7.69
N ALA A 21 -31.84 20.76 8.40
CA ALA A 21 -30.51 20.19 8.62
C ALA A 21 -30.52 18.87 9.42
N ARG A 22 -31.56 18.65 10.23
CA ARG A 22 -31.79 17.39 10.97
C ARG A 22 -32.70 16.40 10.25
N GLY A 23 -33.26 16.74 9.09
CA GLY A 23 -34.29 15.94 8.40
C GLY A 23 -35.62 15.84 9.15
N GLU A 24 -35.83 16.69 10.17
CA GLU A 24 -37.02 16.67 11.02
C GLU A 24 -38.25 17.23 10.26
N ASN A 25 -39.44 16.74 10.59
CA ASN A 25 -40.72 17.29 10.12
C ASN A 25 -41.64 17.51 11.33
N ASP A 26 -42.39 18.59 11.32
CA ASP A 26 -43.40 18.90 12.35
C ASP A 26 -44.83 18.58 11.90
N ALA A 27 -45.80 18.72 12.81
CA ALA A 27 -47.20 18.43 12.53
C ALA A 27 -47.81 19.33 11.45
N ALA A 28 -47.30 20.56 11.27
CA ALA A 28 -47.78 21.49 10.26
C ALA A 28 -47.22 21.14 8.86
N ASP A 29 -45.98 20.66 8.75
CA ASP A 29 -45.42 20.21 7.47
C ASP A 29 -46.28 19.10 6.83
N ARG A 30 -46.64 18.08 7.64
CA ARG A 30 -47.53 16.97 7.23
C ARG A 30 -48.82 17.50 6.60
N THR A 31 -49.50 18.41 7.30
CA THR A 31 -50.79 18.96 6.86
C THR A 31 -50.63 19.88 5.65
N ARG A 32 -49.51 20.61 5.55
CA ARG A 32 -49.13 21.41 4.38
C ARG A 32 -48.84 20.56 3.13
N LEU A 33 -48.38 19.33 3.27
CA LEU A 33 -48.19 18.38 2.16
C LEU A 33 -49.52 17.75 1.68
N ILE A 34 -50.46 17.52 2.61
CA ILE A 34 -51.79 16.96 2.32
C ILE A 34 -52.68 17.96 1.58
N LEU A 35 -52.75 19.21 2.06
CA LEU A 35 -53.70 20.23 1.58
C LEU A 35 -53.74 20.44 0.05
N PRO A 36 -52.61 20.53 -0.69
CA PRO A 36 -52.62 20.70 -2.14
C PRO A 36 -53.21 19.50 -2.90
N HIS A 37 -52.93 18.28 -2.44
CA HIS A 37 -53.31 17.03 -3.10
C HIS A 37 -54.73 16.57 -2.74
N LEU A 38 -55.28 17.06 -1.62
CA LEU A 38 -56.58 16.65 -1.08
C LEU A 38 -57.71 16.66 -2.13
N ARG A 39 -57.78 17.71 -2.96
CA ARG A 39 -58.80 17.84 -4.02
C ARG A 39 -58.59 16.90 -5.21
N GLN A 40 -57.35 16.48 -5.48
CA GLN A 40 -57.05 15.50 -6.54
C GLN A 40 -57.43 14.07 -6.10
N VAL A 41 -57.30 13.78 -4.79
CA VAL A 41 -57.54 12.44 -4.23
C VAL A 41 -59.01 12.23 -3.82
N ILE A 42 -59.67 13.27 -3.28
CA ILE A 42 -61.03 13.15 -2.69
C ILE A 42 -62.09 13.88 -3.54
N GLY A 43 -61.71 14.85 -4.38
CA GLY A 43 -62.64 15.67 -5.13
C GLY A 43 -63.34 16.72 -4.25
N GLU A 44 -64.67 16.73 -4.27
CA GLU A 44 -65.49 17.62 -3.44
C GLU A 44 -65.76 17.03 -2.05
N SER A 45 -65.91 17.91 -1.04
CA SER A 45 -66.20 17.54 0.34
C SER A 45 -67.47 16.69 0.45
N GLN A 46 -67.34 15.50 1.06
CA GLN A 46 -68.46 14.59 1.31
C GLN A 46 -69.05 14.70 2.73
N VAL A 47 -68.37 15.38 3.67
CA VAL A 47 -68.77 15.40 5.09
C VAL A 47 -69.80 16.50 5.37
N ASP A 48 -71.02 16.10 5.72
CA ASP A 48 -72.13 17.02 6.02
C ASP A 48 -72.05 17.66 7.41
N TYR A 49 -71.55 16.93 8.42
CA TYR A 49 -71.36 17.41 9.80
C TYR A 49 -70.04 16.91 10.35
N LEU A 50 -69.33 17.76 11.10
CA LEU A 50 -68.04 17.44 11.70
C LEU A 50 -68.04 17.83 13.18
N TYR A 51 -67.66 16.88 14.03
CA TYR A 51 -67.51 17.09 15.48
C TYR A 51 -66.04 16.90 15.81
N VAL A 52 -65.41 17.92 16.40
CA VAL A 52 -63.99 17.94 16.76
C VAL A 52 -63.88 18.21 18.25
N ASP A 53 -63.55 17.15 18.99
CA ASP A 53 -63.26 17.23 20.42
C ASP A 53 -61.75 17.43 20.67
N GLU A 54 -61.40 17.89 21.88
CA GLU A 54 -60.02 18.29 22.25
C GLU A 54 -59.35 19.21 21.20
N VAL A 55 -60.11 20.17 20.67
CA VAL A 55 -59.70 21.05 19.54
C VAL A 55 -58.36 21.76 19.77
N GLN A 56 -58.00 22.03 21.03
CA GLN A 56 -56.76 22.72 21.42
C GLN A 56 -55.46 21.94 21.10
N ASP A 57 -55.56 20.63 20.83
CA ASP A 57 -54.45 19.81 20.39
C ASP A 57 -54.17 19.91 18.88
N ASN A 58 -55.09 20.54 18.12
CA ASN A 58 -54.94 20.77 16.69
C ASN A 58 -54.27 22.12 16.42
N LEU A 59 -53.31 22.17 15.50
CA LEU A 59 -52.77 23.44 15.04
C LEU A 59 -53.79 24.16 14.15
N MET A 60 -53.69 25.49 14.02
CA MET A 60 -54.59 26.27 13.15
C MET A 60 -54.60 25.80 11.68
N ILE A 61 -53.52 25.16 11.22
CA ILE A 61 -53.46 24.53 9.88
C ILE A 61 -54.20 23.18 9.82
N ASP A 62 -54.23 22.41 10.91
CA ASP A 62 -55.02 21.18 11.01
C ASP A 62 -56.51 21.52 11.08
N ILE A 63 -56.87 22.57 11.83
CA ILE A 63 -58.22 23.17 11.85
C ILE A 63 -58.65 23.64 10.45
N HIS A 64 -57.74 24.19 9.63
CA HIS A 64 -58.02 24.53 8.23
C HIS A 64 -58.25 23.28 7.36
N LEU A 65 -57.47 22.21 7.53
CA LEU A 65 -57.71 20.93 6.85
C LEU A 65 -59.07 20.32 7.24
N LEU A 66 -59.39 20.30 8.54
CA LEU A 66 -60.67 19.83 9.05
C LEU A 66 -61.85 20.65 8.50
N ARG A 67 -61.72 21.98 8.45
CA ARG A 67 -62.69 22.86 7.78
C ARG A 67 -62.83 22.54 6.29
N ALA A 68 -61.75 22.22 5.59
CA ALA A 68 -61.76 21.91 4.16
C ALA A 68 -62.39 20.54 3.84
N LEU A 69 -62.49 19.64 4.83
CA LEU A 69 -63.18 18.35 4.70
C LEU A 69 -64.69 18.46 4.84
N ALA A 70 -65.23 19.51 5.45
CA ALA A 70 -66.67 19.71 5.72
C ALA A 70 -67.35 20.67 4.71
N LYS A 71 -68.60 20.37 4.34
CA LYS A 71 -69.35 21.14 3.31
C LYS A 71 -69.72 22.56 3.75
N ASN A 72 -70.00 22.77 5.04
CA ASN A 72 -70.37 24.07 5.60
C ASN A 72 -69.72 24.26 6.98
N VAL A 73 -69.28 25.49 7.27
CA VAL A 73 -68.66 25.86 8.56
C VAL A 73 -69.70 25.89 9.69
N GLU A 74 -70.98 26.17 9.37
CA GLU A 74 -72.09 26.15 10.34
C GLU A 74 -72.39 24.75 10.89
N ASN A 75 -71.89 23.68 10.23
CA ASN A 75 -72.08 22.29 10.62
C ASN A 75 -70.86 21.69 11.36
N ILE A 76 -69.92 22.54 11.82
CA ILE A 76 -68.72 22.11 12.55
C ILE A 76 -68.80 22.50 14.02
N TYR A 77 -68.73 21.50 14.90
CA TYR A 77 -68.74 21.66 16.35
C TYR A 77 -67.33 21.46 16.91
N TRP A 78 -66.89 22.38 17.77
CA TRP A 78 -65.56 22.38 18.37
C TRP A 78 -65.67 22.38 19.90
N SER A 79 -65.09 21.40 20.58
CA SER A 79 -65.01 21.32 22.05
C SER A 79 -63.56 21.16 22.52
N GLY A 80 -63.23 21.72 23.69
CA GLY A 80 -61.86 21.72 24.22
C GLY A 80 -61.66 22.69 25.39
N ASP A 81 -60.50 22.58 26.05
CA ASP A 81 -60.12 23.34 27.26
C ASP A 81 -58.81 24.10 27.01
N SER A 82 -58.86 25.44 27.05
CA SER A 82 -57.69 26.31 26.79
C SER A 82 -56.60 26.24 27.87
N ALA A 83 -56.89 25.70 29.06
CA ALA A 83 -55.89 25.39 30.08
C ALA A 83 -55.14 24.07 29.77
N GLN A 84 -55.71 23.16 28.97
CA GLN A 84 -55.06 21.92 28.51
C GLN A 84 -54.36 22.07 27.16
N THR A 85 -54.10 23.30 26.70
CA THR A 85 -53.22 23.57 25.54
C THR A 85 -51.77 23.28 25.92
N VAL A 86 -51.37 22.00 25.88
CA VAL A 86 -50.01 21.52 26.20
C VAL A 86 -49.27 20.91 25.00
N VAL A 87 -49.94 20.72 23.86
CA VAL A 87 -49.30 20.25 22.62
C VAL A 87 -48.28 21.28 22.12
N ALA A 88 -47.04 20.84 21.90
CA ALA A 88 -45.95 21.70 21.45
C ALA A 88 -46.28 22.39 20.12
N GLY A 89 -46.13 23.72 20.08
CA GLY A 89 -46.50 24.55 18.94
C GLY A 89 -47.98 24.98 18.91
N SER A 90 -48.86 24.38 19.73
CA SER A 90 -50.21 24.90 19.92
C SER A 90 -50.20 26.07 20.91
N ALA A 91 -50.67 27.23 20.46
CA ALA A 91 -51.02 28.37 21.29
C ALA A 91 -52.54 28.59 21.29
N PHE A 92 -53.32 27.52 21.16
CA PHE A 92 -54.76 27.58 21.00
C PHE A 92 -55.46 28.36 22.11
N ARG A 93 -56.31 29.30 21.66
CA ARG A 93 -57.39 29.94 22.40
C ARG A 93 -58.67 29.84 21.57
N ILE A 94 -59.82 29.71 22.22
CA ILE A 94 -61.14 29.71 21.60
C ILE A 94 -61.38 31.03 20.86
N ASN A 95 -60.88 32.15 21.40
CA ASN A 95 -60.96 33.44 20.71
C ASN A 95 -60.09 33.52 19.44
N ASP A 96 -58.98 32.80 19.34
CA ASP A 96 -58.19 32.71 18.10
C ASP A 96 -58.87 31.80 17.06
N LEU A 97 -59.53 30.71 17.48
CA LEU A 97 -60.38 29.88 16.61
C LEU A 97 -61.55 30.68 16.03
N LYS A 98 -62.23 31.50 16.86
CA LYS A 98 -63.26 32.46 16.42
C LYS A 98 -62.71 33.44 15.38
N ALA A 99 -61.54 34.03 15.63
CA ALA A 99 -60.90 34.97 14.71
C ALA A 99 -60.44 34.29 13.40
N PHE A 100 -59.97 33.05 13.46
CA PHE A 100 -59.54 32.28 12.29
C PHE A 100 -60.72 31.91 11.39
N THR A 101 -61.75 31.28 11.95
CA THR A 101 -62.97 30.90 11.20
C THR A 101 -63.68 32.10 10.58
N TYR A 102 -63.74 33.25 11.28
CA TYR A 102 -64.24 34.51 10.72
C TYR A 102 -63.41 34.99 9.51
N ARG A 103 -62.08 34.97 9.60
CA ARG A 103 -61.19 35.38 8.48
C ARG A 103 -61.30 34.45 7.28
N ASP A 104 -61.43 33.16 7.51
CA ASP A 104 -61.58 32.13 6.48
C ASP A 104 -62.92 32.27 5.71
N GLN A 105 -64.00 32.66 6.40
CA GLN A 105 -65.26 33.06 5.77
C GLN A 105 -65.12 34.37 4.96
N VAL A 106 -64.47 35.40 5.53
CA VAL A 106 -64.36 36.74 4.90
C VAL A 106 -63.35 36.80 3.75
N GLY A 107 -62.33 35.94 3.74
CA GLY A 107 -61.27 35.91 2.72
C GLY A 107 -61.68 35.34 1.35
N SER A 108 -62.90 34.82 1.22
CA SER A 108 -63.37 34.03 0.06
C SER A 108 -63.79 34.87 -1.18
N GLY A 109 -62.94 35.82 -1.58
CA GLY A 109 -62.97 36.50 -2.88
C GLY A 109 -64.04 37.61 -3.09
N PRO A 110 -63.92 38.44 -4.16
CA PRO A 110 -64.70 39.68 -4.27
C PRO A 110 -66.15 39.54 -4.77
N SER A 111 -66.60 38.34 -5.16
CA SER A 111 -67.74 38.16 -6.07
C SER A 111 -68.96 37.41 -5.50
N ALA A 112 -68.92 36.98 -4.23
CA ALA A 112 -70.05 36.31 -3.60
C ALA A 112 -70.95 37.31 -2.85
N HIS A 113 -72.28 37.13 -2.90
CA HIS A 113 -73.20 37.93 -2.09
C HIS A 113 -72.93 37.73 -0.60
N ARG A 114 -72.77 38.85 0.12
CA ARG A 114 -72.45 38.85 1.56
C ARG A 114 -73.64 38.37 2.40
N LYS A 115 -73.76 37.05 2.60
CA LYS A 115 -74.25 36.54 3.89
C LYS A 115 -73.34 37.14 4.98
N ALA A 116 -73.92 37.55 6.11
CA ALA A 116 -73.11 37.89 7.27
C ALA A 116 -72.32 36.64 7.71
N PRO A 117 -71.03 36.77 8.09
CA PRO A 117 -70.26 35.64 8.62
C PRO A 117 -70.97 35.07 9.85
N ALA A 118 -71.04 33.73 9.94
CA ALA A 118 -71.83 33.05 10.95
C ALA A 118 -71.29 33.34 12.35
N GLN A 119 -72.17 33.79 13.26
CA GLN A 119 -71.76 34.17 14.60
C GLN A 119 -71.37 32.93 15.42
N PHE A 120 -70.08 32.79 15.70
CA PHE A 120 -69.53 31.68 16.49
C PHE A 120 -70.02 31.78 17.95
N THR A 121 -71.06 31.01 18.29
CA THR A 121 -71.58 30.89 19.66
C THR A 121 -70.63 30.08 20.55
N THR A 122 -70.58 30.40 21.84
CA THR A 122 -69.84 29.62 22.84
C THR A 122 -70.70 29.34 24.07
N PHE A 123 -70.44 28.19 24.69
CA PHE A 123 -71.15 27.67 25.85
C PHE A 123 -70.11 27.03 26.79
N GLU A 124 -70.16 27.35 28.08
CA GLU A 124 -69.16 26.94 29.08
C GLU A 124 -69.74 25.91 30.05
N LEU A 125 -68.90 24.94 30.46
CA LEU A 125 -69.26 23.86 31.39
C LEU A 125 -68.47 24.00 32.69
N ASN A 126 -68.96 24.83 33.62
CA ASN A 126 -68.28 25.19 34.87
C ASN A 126 -68.50 24.20 36.05
N VAL A 127 -69.14 23.05 35.83
CA VAL A 127 -69.40 22.04 36.89
C VAL A 127 -68.62 20.76 36.61
N ASN A 128 -67.69 20.43 37.51
CA ASN A 128 -66.88 19.22 37.39
C ASN A 128 -67.55 18.03 38.12
N PHE A 129 -67.86 16.99 37.36
CA PHE A 129 -68.47 15.74 37.83
C PHE A 129 -67.45 14.60 38.01
N ARG A 130 -66.20 14.80 37.57
CA ARG A 130 -65.16 13.76 37.46
C ARG A 130 -64.24 13.74 38.68
N SER A 131 -63.81 14.91 39.14
CA SER A 131 -62.80 15.09 40.18
C SER A 131 -63.38 15.64 41.48
N LEU A 132 -62.84 15.20 42.61
CA LEU A 132 -63.23 15.68 43.95
C LEU A 132 -62.79 17.13 44.23
N SER A 133 -63.51 17.81 45.12
CA SER A 133 -63.42 19.26 45.36
C SER A 133 -62.03 19.80 45.65
N GLY A 134 -61.20 19.09 46.41
CA GLY A 134 -59.84 19.54 46.71
C GLY A 134 -58.92 19.53 45.48
N ILE A 135 -59.05 18.53 44.60
CA ILE A 135 -58.31 18.45 43.33
C ILE A 135 -58.74 19.58 42.39
N VAL A 136 -60.06 19.81 42.25
CA VAL A 136 -60.61 20.89 41.42
C VAL A 136 -60.23 22.27 41.95
N SER A 137 -60.16 22.44 43.28
CA SER A 137 -59.74 23.68 43.92
C SER A 137 -58.24 23.98 43.70
N PHE A 138 -57.38 22.96 43.74
CA PHE A 138 -55.98 23.08 43.35
C PHE A 138 -55.83 23.41 41.85
N ALA A 139 -56.55 22.70 40.99
CA ALA A 139 -56.54 22.94 39.54
C ALA A 139 -57.02 24.37 39.19
N GLY A 140 -58.11 24.83 39.80
CA GLY A 140 -58.63 26.19 39.65
C GLY A 140 -57.66 27.27 40.14
N TYR A 141 -56.88 27.01 41.20
CA TYR A 141 -55.79 27.91 41.61
C TYR A 141 -54.68 28.00 40.56
N VAL A 142 -54.31 26.88 39.90
CA VAL A 142 -53.33 26.88 38.81
C VAL A 142 -53.86 27.66 37.61
N VAL A 143 -55.13 27.47 37.21
CA VAL A 143 -55.80 28.26 36.14
C VAL A 143 -55.81 29.75 36.46
N GLN A 144 -56.19 30.14 37.68
CA GLN A 144 -56.19 31.55 38.10
C GLN A 144 -54.76 32.13 38.10
N THR A 145 -53.74 31.32 38.41
CA THR A 145 -52.34 31.73 38.34
C THR A 145 -51.90 31.97 36.89
N ILE A 146 -52.32 31.11 35.94
CA ILE A 146 -52.08 31.33 34.50
C ILE A 146 -52.76 32.61 34.04
N HIS A 147 -54.04 32.81 34.37
CA HIS A 147 -54.79 34.02 34.01
C HIS A 147 -54.13 35.31 34.55
N ASN A 148 -53.59 35.27 35.78
CA ASN A 148 -52.98 36.45 36.42
C ASN A 148 -51.57 36.78 35.90
N LEU A 149 -50.78 35.78 35.50
CA LEU A 149 -49.42 35.97 34.98
C LEU A 149 -49.36 36.09 33.45
N PHE A 150 -50.28 35.42 32.75
CA PHE A 150 -50.31 35.26 31.30
C PHE A 150 -51.74 35.41 30.74
N PRO A 151 -52.42 36.56 30.92
CA PRO A 151 -53.82 36.75 30.51
C PRO A 151 -54.03 36.57 29.00
N GLU A 152 -53.02 36.83 28.17
CA GLU A 152 -53.08 36.59 26.72
C GLU A 152 -52.89 35.11 26.32
N SER A 153 -52.63 34.19 27.26
CA SER A 153 -52.33 32.78 26.95
C SER A 153 -53.42 31.78 27.35
N ILE A 154 -54.56 32.26 27.84
CA ILE A 154 -55.73 31.46 28.26
C ILE A 154 -57.01 32.27 27.99
N ASP A 155 -58.12 31.61 27.67
CA ASP A 155 -59.40 32.32 27.56
C ASP A 155 -59.98 32.60 28.97
N PRO A 156 -60.60 33.76 29.22
CA PRO A 156 -61.29 34.03 30.49
C PRO A 156 -62.57 33.19 30.58
N MET A 157 -62.67 32.36 31.62
CA MET A 157 -63.76 31.41 31.87
C MET A 157 -64.17 31.42 33.35
N GLU A 158 -65.38 30.96 33.70
CA GLU A 158 -65.75 30.80 35.11
C GLU A 158 -64.93 29.70 35.82
N PRO A 159 -64.49 29.90 37.08
CA PRO A 159 -63.83 28.85 37.86
C PRO A 159 -64.70 27.60 38.07
N GLU A 160 -64.13 26.42 37.80
CA GLU A 160 -64.79 25.12 37.98
C GLU A 160 -65.27 24.89 39.41
N LYS A 161 -66.47 24.30 39.54
CA LYS A 161 -67.08 23.90 40.82
C LYS A 161 -67.30 22.39 40.81
N ALA A 162 -66.61 21.67 41.71
CA ALA A 162 -66.79 20.23 41.85
C ALA A 162 -68.15 19.87 42.47
N LYS A 163 -68.78 18.79 41.99
CA LYS A 163 -70.04 18.29 42.55
C LYS A 163 -69.87 17.42 43.82
N HIS A 164 -68.68 16.87 44.04
CA HIS A 164 -68.41 15.92 45.12
C HIS A 164 -67.25 16.38 46.01
N TYR A 165 -67.43 16.29 47.33
CA TYR A 165 -66.43 16.69 48.30
C TYR A 165 -65.28 15.67 48.39
N GLY A 166 -64.06 16.16 48.57
CA GLY A 166 -62.89 15.35 48.92
C GLY A 166 -61.63 16.19 49.15
N ASP A 167 -60.62 15.53 49.71
CA ASP A 167 -59.35 16.14 50.16
C ASP A 167 -58.56 16.83 49.02
N PRO A 168 -57.78 17.89 49.34
CA PRO A 168 -56.80 18.46 48.41
C PRO A 168 -55.64 17.50 48.14
N PRO A 169 -54.87 17.71 47.05
CA PRO A 169 -53.70 16.88 46.73
C PRO A 169 -52.73 16.73 47.91
N ILE A 170 -52.19 15.53 48.11
CA ILE A 170 -51.27 15.25 49.21
C ILE A 170 -49.83 15.44 48.73
N LEU A 171 -49.13 16.40 49.31
CA LEU A 171 -47.70 16.60 49.15
C LEU A 171 -46.94 15.73 50.16
N PHE A 172 -46.01 14.89 49.69
CA PHE A 172 -45.19 14.07 50.57
C PHE A 172 -44.07 14.88 51.24
N THR A 173 -43.90 14.70 52.56
CA THR A 173 -42.71 15.14 53.31
C THR A 173 -41.80 13.98 53.69
N ASP A 174 -40.59 14.33 54.13
CA ASP A 174 -39.47 13.43 54.40
C ASP A 174 -38.98 12.66 53.15
N VAL A 175 -39.23 13.25 51.96
CA VAL A 175 -38.69 12.82 50.66
C VAL A 175 -37.20 13.18 50.55
N ARG A 176 -36.41 12.35 49.86
CA ARG A 176 -34.99 12.58 49.57
C ARG A 176 -34.69 12.43 48.09
N ASP A 177 -33.71 13.18 47.60
CA ASP A 177 -33.15 13.05 46.24
C ASP A 177 -32.07 11.96 46.18
N GLU A 178 -32.35 10.80 46.78
CA GLU A 178 -31.48 9.62 46.80
C GLU A 178 -31.94 8.61 45.74
N VAL A 179 -31.04 8.19 44.85
CA VAL A 179 -31.35 7.17 43.82
C VAL A 179 -31.84 5.88 44.48
N GLY A 180 -32.99 5.36 44.04
CA GLY A 180 -33.63 4.19 44.63
C GLY A 180 -34.51 4.48 45.84
N TYR A 181 -34.64 5.72 46.33
CA TYR A 181 -35.45 6.04 47.52
C TYR A 181 -36.96 5.94 47.27
N PHE A 182 -37.44 6.44 46.12
CA PHE A 182 -38.84 6.32 45.71
C PHE A 182 -39.23 4.87 45.41
N GLU A 183 -38.30 4.12 44.81
CA GLU A 183 -38.43 2.70 44.51
C GLU A 183 -38.49 1.87 45.79
N LYS A 184 -37.64 2.16 46.80
CA LYS A 184 -37.75 1.55 48.14
C LYS A 184 -39.08 1.88 48.82
N PHE A 185 -39.62 3.09 48.61
CA PHE A 185 -40.91 3.52 49.15
C PHE A 185 -42.11 2.80 48.52
N LEU A 186 -42.12 2.59 47.19
CA LEU A 186 -43.18 1.84 46.51
C LEU A 186 -43.01 0.33 46.60
N LEU A 187 -41.82 -0.21 46.32
CA LEU A 187 -41.59 -1.66 46.25
C LEU A 187 -41.46 -2.31 47.64
N GLY A 188 -41.06 -1.53 48.65
CA GLY A 188 -40.79 -2.01 50.00
C GLY A 188 -39.54 -2.90 50.10
N SER A 189 -39.12 -3.20 51.33
CA SER A 189 -38.05 -4.16 51.63
C SER A 189 -38.56 -5.59 51.87
N SER A 190 -39.84 -5.87 51.59
CA SER A 190 -40.48 -7.17 51.79
C SER A 190 -41.72 -7.30 50.91
N THR A 191 -41.99 -8.50 50.40
CA THR A 191 -43.10 -8.78 49.47
C THR A 191 -44.49 -8.43 50.01
N SER A 192 -44.69 -8.43 51.33
CA SER A 192 -45.93 -8.00 52.00
C SER A 192 -46.19 -6.49 51.91
N ASN A 193 -45.16 -5.68 51.65
CA ASN A 193 -45.23 -4.21 51.68
C ASN A 193 -45.14 -3.59 50.27
N ARG A 194 -45.12 -4.43 49.22
CA ARG A 194 -44.97 -4.01 47.82
C ARG A 194 -46.25 -3.35 47.32
N VAL A 195 -46.20 -2.05 47.09
CA VAL A 195 -47.30 -1.26 46.50
C VAL A 195 -47.37 -1.56 45.01
N VAL A 196 -48.34 -2.38 44.60
CA VAL A 196 -48.74 -2.56 43.20
C VAL A 196 -49.89 -1.61 42.89
N PHE A 197 -49.77 -0.85 41.81
CA PHE A 197 -50.81 0.09 41.38
C PHE A 197 -51.90 -0.66 40.58
N GLY A 198 -53.17 -0.37 40.86
CA GLY A 198 -54.32 -0.93 40.15
C GLY A 198 -54.49 -0.36 38.73
N ALA A 199 -55.44 -0.93 37.97
CA ALA A 199 -55.70 -0.55 36.58
C ALA A 199 -56.17 0.92 36.43
N GLN A 200 -56.75 1.50 37.48
CA GLN A 200 -57.18 2.90 37.53
C GLN A 200 -56.22 3.79 38.35
N GLN A 201 -54.97 3.36 38.58
CA GLN A 201 -53.94 4.14 39.26
C GLN A 201 -52.75 4.41 38.34
N ALA A 202 -52.22 5.63 38.38
CA ALA A 202 -51.13 6.07 37.50
C ALA A 202 -50.01 6.82 38.24
N ILE A 203 -48.81 6.78 37.67
CA ILE A 203 -47.69 7.65 38.01
C ILE A 203 -47.43 8.55 36.80
N LEU A 204 -47.60 9.86 36.99
CA LEU A 204 -47.37 10.87 35.96
C LEU A 204 -46.02 11.53 36.13
N VAL A 205 -45.26 11.52 35.04
CA VAL A 205 -43.95 12.16 34.90
C VAL A 205 -43.99 13.12 33.71
N ARG A 206 -42.99 13.99 33.59
CA ARG A 206 -43.02 15.06 32.58
C ARG A 206 -42.90 14.57 31.14
N ASP A 207 -42.00 13.62 30.91
CA ASP A 207 -41.53 13.22 29.59
C ASP A 207 -41.38 11.70 29.46
N ALA A 208 -41.26 11.24 28.20
CA ALA A 208 -41.18 9.82 27.86
C ALA A 208 -39.88 9.15 28.34
N GLU A 209 -38.77 9.89 28.43
CA GLU A 209 -37.51 9.35 28.91
C GLU A 209 -37.58 9.04 30.41
N THR A 210 -38.07 9.98 31.21
CA THR A 210 -38.34 9.77 32.63
C THR A 210 -39.36 8.64 32.84
N ALA A 211 -40.35 8.52 31.96
CA ALA A 211 -41.34 7.44 32.03
C ALA A 211 -40.68 6.07 31.82
N GLU A 212 -39.87 5.89 30.78
CA GLU A 212 -39.16 4.63 30.53
C GLU A 212 -38.11 4.33 31.61
N GLN A 213 -37.35 5.33 32.05
CA GLN A 213 -36.38 5.18 33.15
C GLN A 213 -37.05 4.79 34.47
N LEU A 214 -38.23 5.33 34.79
CA LEU A 214 -38.95 5.03 36.03
C LEU A 214 -39.72 3.70 35.94
N ASP A 215 -40.35 3.41 34.81
CA ASP A 215 -41.02 2.12 34.52
C ASP A 215 -40.05 0.94 34.65
N ALA A 216 -38.83 1.07 34.10
CA ALA A 216 -37.78 0.08 34.23
C ALA A 216 -37.36 -0.15 35.69
N ARG A 217 -37.19 0.93 36.47
CA ARG A 217 -36.83 0.86 37.91
C ARG A 217 -37.97 0.31 38.78
N LEU A 218 -39.22 0.56 38.41
CA LEU A 218 -40.43 0.01 39.05
C LEU A 218 -40.86 -1.36 38.48
N GLN A 219 -40.08 -1.96 37.57
CA GLN A 219 -40.29 -3.31 37.04
C GLN A 219 -41.65 -3.52 36.34
N GLY A 220 -42.24 -2.47 35.75
CA GLY A 220 -43.54 -2.57 35.06
C GLY A 220 -44.76 -2.88 35.94
N LEU A 221 -44.66 -2.65 37.26
CA LEU A 221 -45.76 -2.88 38.21
C LEU A 221 -46.80 -1.76 38.29
N CYS A 222 -46.45 -0.58 37.77
CA CYS A 222 -47.23 0.64 37.89
C CYS A 222 -47.42 1.25 36.51
N ASN A 223 -48.59 1.84 36.26
CA ASN A 223 -48.83 2.57 35.01
C ASN A 223 -48.08 3.90 35.05
N VAL A 224 -46.79 3.89 34.71
CA VAL A 224 -45.97 5.10 34.51
C VAL A 224 -46.22 5.62 33.10
N LEU A 225 -46.62 6.89 32.98
CA LEU A 225 -46.80 7.54 31.68
C LEU A 225 -46.48 9.04 31.74
N PRO A 226 -46.02 9.64 30.62
CA PRO A 226 -45.91 11.08 30.50
C PRO A 226 -47.24 11.79 30.71
N ILE A 227 -47.22 13.01 31.26
CA ILE A 227 -48.41 13.86 31.37
C ILE A 227 -49.07 14.08 30.00
N MET A 228 -48.27 14.19 28.92
CA MET A 228 -48.77 14.29 27.55
C MET A 228 -49.56 13.04 27.12
N ASP A 229 -49.00 11.85 27.32
CA ASP A 229 -49.65 10.58 26.95
C ASP A 229 -50.85 10.26 27.86
N SER A 230 -50.93 10.90 29.02
CA SER A 230 -52.08 10.83 29.92
C SER A 230 -53.28 11.68 29.48
N LYS A 231 -53.14 12.55 28.47
CA LYS A 231 -54.27 13.35 27.97
C LYS A 231 -55.29 12.45 27.27
N GLY A 232 -56.57 12.76 27.46
CA GLY A 232 -57.70 11.90 27.06
C GLY A 232 -57.87 10.64 27.91
N LEU A 233 -56.94 10.33 28.82
CA LEU A 233 -57.09 9.30 29.84
C LEU A 233 -57.49 9.91 31.18
N GLU A 234 -58.06 9.07 32.04
CA GLU A 234 -58.42 9.39 33.41
C GLU A 234 -58.11 8.23 34.35
N PHE A 235 -57.84 8.57 35.60
CA PHE A 235 -57.45 7.65 36.67
C PHE A 235 -58.18 8.00 37.96
N ASP A 236 -58.45 6.99 38.79
CA ASP A 236 -58.98 7.22 40.13
C ASP A 236 -57.92 7.85 41.03
N ASP A 237 -56.69 7.33 40.98
CA ASP A 237 -55.56 7.87 41.75
C ASP A 237 -54.36 8.20 40.86
N VAL A 238 -53.71 9.34 41.13
CA VAL A 238 -52.54 9.81 40.38
C VAL A 238 -51.43 10.21 41.35
N LEU A 239 -50.21 9.75 41.08
CA LEU A 239 -48.99 10.26 41.69
C LEU A 239 -48.21 11.10 40.67
N ILE A 240 -48.11 12.41 40.90
CA ILE A 240 -47.24 13.32 40.15
C ILE A 240 -45.83 13.22 40.74
N TYR A 241 -44.85 12.83 39.93
CA TYR A 241 -43.47 12.56 40.37
C TYR A 241 -42.48 13.60 39.81
N ASN A 242 -41.72 14.25 40.71
CA ASN A 242 -40.59 15.15 40.44
C ASN A 242 -40.84 16.24 39.38
N PHE A 243 -42.06 16.78 39.39
CA PHE A 243 -42.54 17.76 38.41
C PHE A 243 -41.74 19.07 38.38
N PHE A 244 -41.27 19.53 39.53
CA PHE A 244 -40.56 20.81 39.71
C PHE A 244 -39.05 20.65 39.65
N SER A 245 -38.48 19.56 40.18
CA SER A 245 -37.06 19.22 40.00
C SER A 245 -36.69 19.08 38.53
N GLN A 246 -37.61 18.52 37.72
CA GLN A 246 -37.44 18.34 36.28
C GLN A 246 -38.06 19.48 35.43
N SER A 247 -38.44 20.61 36.03
CA SER A 247 -39.05 21.76 35.34
C SER A 247 -38.08 22.47 34.39
N ALA A 248 -38.56 22.87 33.20
CA ALA A 248 -37.78 23.70 32.28
C ALA A 248 -37.76 25.19 32.70
N ALA A 249 -38.69 25.62 33.56
CA ALA A 249 -38.61 26.92 34.23
C ALA A 249 -37.63 26.87 35.41
N PRO A 250 -36.63 27.78 35.47
CA PRO A 250 -35.66 27.82 36.56
C PRO A 250 -36.32 28.16 37.90
N ALA A 251 -35.72 27.74 39.02
CA ALA A 251 -36.27 27.95 40.37
C ALA A 251 -36.69 29.41 40.67
N THR A 252 -35.99 30.39 40.11
CA THR A 252 -36.32 31.82 40.24
C THR A 252 -37.62 32.22 39.53
N ALA A 253 -38.01 31.54 38.44
CA ALA A 253 -39.27 31.82 37.73
C ALA A 253 -40.49 31.56 38.61
N TRP A 254 -40.46 30.50 39.43
CA TRP A 254 -41.53 30.12 40.35
C TRP A 254 -41.82 31.19 41.44
N THR A 255 -40.91 32.15 41.67
CA THR A 255 -41.16 33.28 42.58
C THR A 255 -42.27 34.24 42.09
N HIS A 256 -42.60 34.22 40.79
CA HIS A 256 -43.73 34.98 40.25
C HIS A 256 -45.08 34.40 40.71
N VAL A 257 -45.19 33.08 40.83
CA VAL A 257 -46.39 32.40 41.39
C VAL A 257 -46.60 32.76 42.86
N MET A 258 -45.51 32.96 43.59
CA MET A 258 -45.56 33.39 44.99
C MET A 258 -45.94 34.88 45.16
N GLY A 259 -45.85 35.68 44.10
CA GLY A 259 -46.01 37.14 44.17
C GLY A 259 -44.82 37.88 44.80
N THR A 260 -43.66 37.21 44.93
CA THR A 260 -42.45 37.74 45.59
C THR A 260 -41.34 38.15 44.62
N ALA A 261 -41.61 38.14 43.32
CA ALA A 261 -40.70 38.64 42.29
C ALA A 261 -40.46 40.15 42.43
N ARG A 262 -39.27 40.64 42.01
CA ARG A 262 -38.95 42.07 42.03
C ARG A 262 -39.71 42.80 40.91
N GLY A 263 -40.15 44.03 41.19
CA GLY A 263 -41.17 44.73 40.41
C GLY A 263 -40.87 44.94 38.92
N ASN A 264 -41.96 45.04 38.13
CA ASN A 264 -42.00 45.26 36.68
C ASN A 264 -41.25 44.26 35.78
N GLN A 265 -40.68 43.18 36.31
CA GLN A 265 -40.22 42.07 35.48
C GLN A 265 -41.42 41.25 34.99
N ALA A 266 -41.50 41.02 33.67
CA ALA A 266 -42.52 40.16 33.08
C ALA A 266 -42.21 38.68 33.41
N PRO A 267 -43.22 37.86 33.75
CA PRO A 267 -42.99 36.46 34.10
C PRO A 267 -42.43 35.68 32.90
N PRO A 268 -41.43 34.79 33.07
CA PRO A 268 -40.84 34.05 31.97
C PRO A 268 -41.88 33.19 31.21
N PRO A 269 -41.97 33.24 29.86
CA PRO A 269 -43.04 32.56 29.11
C PRO A 269 -43.14 31.04 29.34
N VAL A 270 -42.00 30.36 29.61
CA VAL A 270 -41.97 28.95 30.02
C VAL A 270 -42.85 28.68 31.26
N LEU A 271 -42.99 29.69 32.13
CA LEU A 271 -43.96 29.83 33.22
C LEU A 271 -45.36 29.29 32.86
N CYS A 272 -45.87 29.72 31.71
CA CYS A 272 -47.23 29.40 31.26
C CYS A 272 -47.37 27.92 30.88
N SER A 273 -46.42 27.38 30.12
CA SER A 273 -46.41 25.96 29.74
C SER A 273 -46.25 25.03 30.94
N GLU A 274 -45.42 25.40 31.92
CA GLU A 274 -45.27 24.63 33.17
C GLU A 274 -46.57 24.57 33.96
N LEU A 275 -47.26 25.71 34.13
CA LEU A 275 -48.53 25.75 34.85
C LEU A 275 -49.64 24.97 34.11
N LYS A 276 -49.71 25.04 32.77
CA LYS A 276 -50.65 24.22 31.98
C LYS A 276 -50.36 22.72 32.12
N LEU A 277 -49.08 22.32 32.11
CA LEU A 277 -48.70 20.92 32.29
C LEU A 277 -49.05 20.40 33.70
N LEU A 278 -48.86 21.22 34.75
CA LEU A 278 -49.29 20.91 36.11
C LEU A 278 -50.81 20.75 36.23
N TYR A 279 -51.58 21.62 35.55
CA TYR A 279 -53.03 21.52 35.49
C TYR A 279 -53.51 20.24 34.79
N VAL A 280 -52.93 19.88 33.64
CA VAL A 280 -53.23 18.60 32.96
C VAL A 280 -52.94 17.41 33.88
N ALA A 281 -51.79 17.40 34.57
CA ALA A 281 -51.40 16.33 35.48
C ALA A 281 -52.37 16.17 36.66
N ALA A 282 -52.74 17.26 37.34
CA ALA A 282 -53.67 17.23 38.46
C ALA A 282 -55.09 16.81 38.03
N THR A 283 -55.56 17.28 36.86
CA THR A 283 -56.90 16.96 36.32
C THR A 283 -57.06 15.55 35.75
N ARG A 284 -56.00 14.73 35.73
CA ARG A 284 -56.11 13.29 35.43
C ARG A 284 -56.72 12.50 36.59
N ALA A 285 -56.64 13.05 37.81
CA ALA A 285 -57.11 12.40 39.04
C ALA A 285 -58.59 12.64 39.30
N ARG A 286 -59.37 11.56 39.44
CA ARG A 286 -60.77 11.62 39.89
C ARG A 286 -60.88 11.67 41.41
N ARG A 287 -60.17 10.80 42.12
CA ARG A 287 -60.34 10.56 43.57
C ARG A 287 -59.18 11.06 44.42
N ARG A 288 -57.94 10.67 44.14
CA ARG A 288 -56.76 11.06 44.93
C ARG A 288 -55.64 11.57 44.02
N CYS A 289 -55.06 12.73 44.38
CA CYS A 289 -53.86 13.25 43.76
C CYS A 289 -52.74 13.28 44.82
N TRP A 290 -51.58 12.76 44.47
CA TRP A 290 -50.38 12.72 45.30
C TRP A 290 -49.24 13.43 44.58
N ILE A 291 -48.45 14.22 45.29
CA ILE A 291 -47.32 14.99 44.74
C ILE A 291 -46.05 14.56 45.47
N TRP A 292 -45.16 13.90 44.74
CA TRP A 292 -43.82 13.54 45.18
C TRP A 292 -42.82 14.50 44.53
N GLU A 293 -42.03 15.20 45.33
CA GLU A 293 -41.06 16.18 44.83
C GLU A 293 -39.85 16.28 45.76
N SER A 294 -38.70 15.80 45.31
CA SER A 294 -37.44 15.82 46.05
C SER A 294 -36.75 17.19 46.07
N ASP A 295 -36.99 18.09 45.11
CA ASP A 295 -36.33 19.40 45.11
C ASP A 295 -36.73 20.28 46.30
N THR A 296 -35.73 20.97 46.85
CA THR A 296 -35.86 21.92 47.95
C THR A 296 -35.93 23.38 47.50
N ALA A 297 -35.52 23.74 46.27
CA ALA A 297 -35.58 25.11 45.77
C ALA A 297 -37.03 25.63 45.64
N VAL A 298 -37.99 24.76 45.34
CA VAL A 298 -39.44 25.08 45.38
C VAL A 298 -40.09 24.98 46.77
N SER A 299 -39.34 24.77 47.87
CA SER A 299 -39.90 24.72 49.24
C SER A 299 -40.72 25.96 49.63
N PRO A 300 -40.38 27.19 49.23
CA PRO A 300 -41.22 28.36 49.50
C PRO A 300 -42.61 28.27 48.83
N LEU A 301 -42.69 27.74 47.60
CA LEU A 301 -43.95 27.54 46.88
C LEU A 301 -44.78 26.42 47.53
N LYS A 302 -44.15 25.29 47.86
CA LYS A 302 -44.75 24.20 48.65
C LYS A 302 -45.37 24.75 49.95
N THR A 303 -44.64 25.60 50.68
CA THR A 303 -45.09 26.25 51.92
C THR A 303 -46.27 27.19 51.70
N GLN A 304 -46.28 27.95 50.60
CA GLN A 304 -47.40 28.83 50.24
C GLN A 304 -48.70 28.03 50.00
N TRP A 305 -48.63 26.86 49.37
CA TRP A 305 -49.80 26.02 49.11
C TRP A 305 -50.34 25.37 50.39
N ILE A 306 -49.46 24.93 51.29
CA ILE A 306 -49.83 24.43 52.62
C ILE A 306 -50.55 25.52 53.42
N ASN A 307 -49.98 26.73 53.48
CA ASN A 307 -50.56 27.88 54.19
C ASN A 307 -51.90 28.36 53.61
N ARG A 308 -52.20 28.02 52.35
CA ARG A 308 -53.48 28.31 51.67
C ARG A 308 -54.47 27.15 51.69
N GLY A 309 -54.12 26.01 52.31
CA GLY A 309 -54.97 24.80 52.32
C GLY A 309 -55.14 24.14 50.95
N LEU A 310 -54.30 24.48 49.97
CA LEU A 310 -54.38 23.97 48.59
C LEU A 310 -53.79 22.56 48.45
N VAL A 311 -52.96 22.14 49.40
CA VAL A 311 -52.42 20.77 49.51
C VAL A 311 -52.46 20.31 50.96
N LYS A 312 -52.64 18.99 51.16
CA LYS A 312 -52.42 18.33 52.45
C LYS A 312 -50.96 17.89 52.55
N VAL A 313 -50.42 17.73 53.75
CA VAL A 313 -49.08 17.17 53.99
C VAL A 313 -49.20 15.83 54.69
N GLU A 314 -48.48 14.82 54.20
CA GLU A 314 -48.32 13.51 54.84
C GLU A 314 -46.86 13.05 54.72
N ARG A 315 -46.32 12.34 55.70
CA ARG A 315 -44.99 11.74 55.57
C ARG A 315 -45.02 10.54 54.64
N ALA A 316 -44.02 10.41 53.76
CA ALA A 316 -43.87 9.25 52.89
C ALA A 316 -43.94 7.93 53.68
N SER A 317 -43.22 7.83 54.79
CA SER A 317 -43.19 6.65 55.68
C SER A 317 -44.55 6.27 56.30
N GLN A 318 -45.51 7.21 56.39
CA GLN A 318 -46.85 6.99 56.96
C GLN A 318 -47.90 6.61 55.91
N MET A 319 -47.54 6.68 54.62
CA MET A 319 -48.43 6.39 53.48
C MET A 319 -48.17 5.03 52.83
N ILE A 320 -47.08 4.34 53.21
CA ILE A 320 -46.77 2.97 52.77
C ILE A 320 -47.98 2.05 52.99
N GLY A 321 -48.33 1.24 51.99
CA GLY A 321 -49.50 0.34 52.01
C GLY A 321 -50.87 1.01 51.83
N ARG A 322 -51.00 2.34 51.98
CA ARG A 322 -52.29 3.07 51.76
C ARG A 322 -52.52 3.50 50.31
N LEU A 323 -51.50 3.29 49.48
CA LEU A 323 -51.41 3.74 48.08
C LEU A 323 -51.96 2.70 47.09
N ALA A 324 -51.82 1.40 47.38
CA ALA A 324 -52.26 0.33 46.50
C ALA A 324 -53.79 0.20 46.48
N THR A 325 -54.35 0.02 45.29
CA THR A 325 -55.76 -0.38 45.09
C THR A 325 -55.79 -1.63 44.22
N THR A 326 -56.35 -2.73 44.73
CA THR A 326 -56.36 -4.01 44.01
C THR A 326 -57.39 -4.02 42.88
N SER A 327 -56.94 -4.14 41.63
CA SER A 327 -57.82 -4.29 40.46
C SER A 327 -58.04 -5.75 40.06
N ASN A 328 -59.22 -6.03 39.50
CA ASN A 328 -59.58 -7.36 39.00
C ASN A 328 -59.21 -7.54 37.50
N LYS A 329 -59.21 -8.79 37.01
CA LYS A 329 -58.79 -9.07 35.62
C LYS A 329 -59.65 -8.39 34.55
N ALA A 330 -60.96 -8.19 34.78
CA ALA A 330 -61.82 -7.52 33.80
C ALA A 330 -61.52 -6.02 33.71
N GLU A 331 -61.16 -5.37 34.82
CA GLU A 331 -60.66 -3.98 34.83
C GLU A 331 -59.35 -3.87 34.04
N TRP A 332 -58.41 -4.81 34.23
CA TRP A 332 -57.18 -4.87 33.45
C TRP A 332 -57.42 -5.12 31.95
N VAL A 333 -58.36 -6.00 31.55
CA VAL A 333 -58.76 -6.13 30.13
C VAL A 333 -59.36 -4.83 29.59
N SER A 334 -60.20 -4.15 30.39
CA SER A 334 -60.82 -2.89 29.97
C SER A 334 -59.78 -1.80 29.75
N LYS A 335 -58.86 -1.60 30.71
CA LYS A 335 -57.77 -0.61 30.58
C LYS A 335 -56.78 -0.99 29.47
N GLY A 336 -56.53 -2.29 29.27
CA GLY A 336 -55.73 -2.77 28.15
C GLY A 336 -56.34 -2.43 26.79
N ARG A 337 -57.66 -2.55 26.64
CA ARG A 337 -58.39 -2.16 25.41
C ARG A 337 -58.42 -0.63 25.22
N GLU A 338 -58.63 0.13 26.30
CA GLU A 338 -58.52 1.59 26.33
C GLU A 338 -57.14 2.03 25.80
N TYR A 339 -56.05 1.57 26.42
CA TYR A 339 -54.68 1.82 25.98
C TYR A 339 -54.40 1.34 24.55
N PHE A 340 -54.93 0.20 24.10
CA PHE A 340 -54.76 -0.25 22.72
C PHE A 340 -55.41 0.71 21.72
N SER A 341 -56.63 1.19 22.01
CA SER A 341 -57.33 2.15 21.16
C SER A 341 -56.64 3.52 21.12
N HIS A 342 -56.07 3.97 22.24
CA HIS A 342 -55.21 5.15 22.34
C HIS A 342 -53.77 4.92 21.79
N ARG A 343 -53.48 3.76 21.19
CA ARG A 343 -52.19 3.37 20.61
C ARG A 343 -51.03 3.28 21.62
N LEU A 344 -51.32 3.28 22.92
CA LEU A 344 -50.38 3.09 24.03
C LEU A 344 -50.05 1.60 24.20
N TYR A 345 -49.62 0.97 23.10
CA TYR A 345 -49.54 -0.48 22.95
C TYR A 345 -48.61 -1.17 23.98
N LYS A 346 -47.60 -0.48 24.52
CA LYS A 346 -46.73 -0.97 25.61
C LYS A 346 -47.54 -1.19 26.90
N LEU A 347 -48.32 -0.19 27.31
CA LEU A 347 -49.19 -0.24 28.49
C LEU A 347 -50.37 -1.20 28.28
N ALA A 348 -50.92 -1.26 27.06
CA ALA A 348 -51.92 -2.26 26.68
C ALA A 348 -51.39 -3.68 26.89
N ALA A 349 -50.18 -3.98 26.40
CA ALA A 349 -49.52 -5.28 26.58
C ALA A 349 -49.28 -5.61 28.06
N ALA A 350 -48.91 -4.63 28.89
CA ALA A 350 -48.78 -4.82 30.34
C ALA A 350 -50.12 -5.17 31.00
N CYS A 351 -51.18 -4.42 30.71
CA CYS A 351 -52.53 -4.68 31.22
C CYS A 351 -53.06 -6.06 30.79
N PHE A 352 -52.86 -6.46 29.55
CA PHE A 352 -53.25 -7.78 29.07
C PHE A 352 -52.48 -8.92 29.76
N ARG A 353 -51.20 -8.72 30.12
CA ARG A 353 -50.45 -9.68 30.96
C ARG A 353 -51.05 -9.79 32.37
N GLN A 354 -51.41 -8.67 33.01
CA GLN A 354 -52.08 -8.67 34.33
C GLN A 354 -53.48 -9.36 34.30
N ALA A 355 -54.05 -9.55 33.11
CA ALA A 355 -55.31 -10.24 32.88
C ALA A 355 -55.18 -11.66 32.27
N ASP A 356 -53.96 -12.21 32.17
CA ASP A 356 -53.63 -13.47 31.47
C ASP A 356 -54.06 -13.55 29.99
N GLN A 357 -54.32 -12.40 29.33
CA GLN A 357 -54.67 -12.33 27.91
C GLN A 357 -53.40 -12.33 27.04
N LEU A 358 -52.72 -13.48 26.97
CA LEU A 358 -51.39 -13.59 26.37
C LEU A 358 -51.37 -13.29 24.86
N ASN A 359 -52.44 -13.62 24.12
CA ASN A 359 -52.53 -13.37 22.68
C ASN A 359 -52.65 -11.87 22.39
N GLU A 360 -53.53 -11.17 23.11
CA GLU A 360 -53.70 -9.73 23.08
C GLU A 360 -52.43 -9.00 23.54
N ALA A 361 -51.70 -9.55 24.52
CA ALA A 361 -50.42 -9.02 24.97
C ALA A 361 -49.31 -9.16 23.91
N LYS A 362 -49.22 -10.30 23.20
CA LYS A 362 -48.28 -10.47 22.09
C LYS A 362 -48.63 -9.54 20.92
N LEU A 363 -49.90 -9.51 20.52
CA LEU A 363 -50.39 -8.62 19.47
C LEU A 363 -50.09 -7.15 19.80
N SER A 364 -50.38 -6.70 21.03
CA SER A 364 -50.04 -5.36 21.51
C SER A 364 -48.54 -5.09 21.45
N THR A 365 -47.70 -6.07 21.78
CA THR A 365 -46.24 -5.93 21.68
C THR A 365 -45.79 -5.81 20.22
N ALA A 366 -46.38 -6.58 19.29
CA ALA A 366 -46.11 -6.46 17.85
C ALA A 366 -46.52 -5.09 17.28
N TYR A 367 -47.70 -4.56 17.65
CA TYR A 367 -48.12 -3.19 17.28
C TYR A 367 -47.25 -2.10 17.92
N HIS A 368 -46.76 -2.30 19.15
CA HIS A 368 -45.79 -1.39 19.77
C HIS A 368 -44.47 -1.35 18.97
N LEU A 369 -43.91 -2.52 18.65
CA LEU A 369 -42.69 -2.65 17.84
C LEU A 369 -42.87 -2.01 16.45
N MET A 370 -43.98 -2.29 15.75
CA MET A 370 -44.29 -1.65 14.47
C MET A 370 -44.33 -0.13 14.59
N THR A 371 -45.01 0.39 15.62
CA THR A 371 -45.19 1.84 15.79
C THR A 371 -43.86 2.52 16.09
N ARG A 372 -43.02 1.93 16.96
CA ARG A 372 -41.66 2.42 17.25
C ARG A 372 -40.77 2.39 16.01
N ALA A 373 -40.79 1.29 15.26
CA ALA A 373 -40.01 1.12 14.03
C ALA A 373 -40.43 2.12 12.94
N LYS A 374 -41.74 2.25 12.67
CA LYS A 374 -42.29 3.22 11.70
C LYS A 374 -42.03 4.67 12.13
N LEU A 375 -42.09 5.00 13.42
CA LEU A 375 -41.74 6.34 13.92
C LEU A 375 -40.25 6.65 13.70
N LYS A 376 -39.34 5.72 14.02
CA LYS A 376 -37.91 5.88 13.69
C LYS A 376 -37.68 6.02 12.18
N ARG A 377 -38.43 5.28 11.35
CA ARG A 377 -38.37 5.32 9.88
C ARG A 377 -38.73 6.67 9.26
N LEU A 378 -39.60 7.43 9.94
CA LEU A 378 -39.96 8.81 9.57
C LEU A 378 -38.92 9.83 10.02
N ARG A 379 -38.09 9.52 11.03
CA ARG A 379 -36.94 10.34 11.45
C ARG A 379 -35.69 10.09 10.59
N GLY A 380 -35.60 8.95 9.90
CA GLY A 380 -34.54 8.66 8.95
C GLY A 380 -34.61 7.24 8.38
N ASP A 381 -34.03 7.04 7.19
CA ASP A 381 -33.79 5.72 6.61
C ASP A 381 -32.41 5.23 7.05
N ASN A 382 -32.34 4.32 8.03
CA ASN A 382 -31.09 3.66 8.42
C ASN A 382 -31.28 2.14 8.60
N PRO A 383 -30.21 1.32 8.51
CA PRO A 383 -30.33 -0.14 8.55
C PRO A 383 -30.92 -0.69 9.85
N ALA A 384 -30.59 -0.11 11.01
CA ALA A 384 -31.12 -0.56 12.30
C ALA A 384 -32.65 -0.40 12.39
N VAL A 385 -33.18 0.67 11.81
CA VAL A 385 -34.63 0.88 11.69
C VAL A 385 -35.29 -0.13 10.75
N ARG A 386 -34.62 -0.51 9.65
CA ARG A 386 -35.11 -1.58 8.77
C ARG A 386 -35.17 -2.91 9.52
N ILE A 387 -34.15 -3.24 10.33
CA ILE A 387 -34.17 -4.41 11.21
C ILE A 387 -35.33 -4.36 12.22
N GLU A 388 -35.57 -3.21 12.87
CA GLU A 388 -36.74 -3.06 13.76
C GLU A 388 -38.09 -3.22 13.02
N LEU A 389 -38.19 -2.77 11.76
CA LEU A 389 -39.38 -2.99 10.92
C LEU A 389 -39.54 -4.48 10.55
N ILE A 390 -38.45 -5.20 10.29
CA ILE A 390 -38.44 -6.64 9.96
C ILE A 390 -38.86 -7.47 11.17
N VAL A 391 -38.33 -7.15 12.36
CA VAL A 391 -38.73 -7.80 13.62
C VAL A 391 -40.22 -7.54 13.89
N ALA A 392 -40.67 -6.29 13.77
CA ALA A 392 -42.08 -5.94 13.95
C ALA A 392 -43.00 -6.65 12.94
N ALA A 393 -42.59 -6.76 11.67
CA ALA A 393 -43.34 -7.47 10.65
C ALA A 393 -43.44 -8.97 10.94
N SER A 394 -42.34 -9.59 11.37
CA SER A 394 -42.28 -11.03 11.67
C SER A 394 -43.13 -11.38 12.90
N GLU A 395 -43.09 -10.54 13.95
CA GLU A 395 -43.98 -10.64 15.11
C GLU A 395 -45.46 -10.48 14.72
N LEU A 396 -45.77 -9.62 13.75
CA LEU A 396 -47.12 -9.50 13.19
C LEU A 396 -47.53 -10.75 12.38
N GLU A 397 -46.65 -11.33 11.55
CA GLU A 397 -46.95 -12.59 10.84
C GLU A 397 -47.18 -13.77 11.80
N GLU A 398 -46.35 -13.91 12.83
CA GLU A 398 -46.59 -14.91 13.89
C GLU A 398 -47.91 -14.66 14.60
N CYS A 399 -48.22 -13.41 14.95
CA CYS A 399 -49.52 -13.06 15.51
C CYS A 399 -50.68 -13.40 14.56
N ALA A 400 -50.52 -13.19 13.24
CA ALA A 400 -51.54 -13.50 12.25
C ALA A 400 -51.81 -15.01 12.12
N GLN A 401 -50.89 -15.88 12.51
CA GLN A 401 -51.09 -17.33 12.51
C GLN A 401 -51.97 -17.81 13.68
N ILE A 402 -51.95 -17.13 14.82
CA ILE A 402 -52.66 -17.51 16.06
C ILE A 402 -54.18 -17.76 15.81
N PRO A 403 -54.78 -18.86 16.33
CA PRO A 403 -56.23 -19.09 16.25
C PRO A 403 -57.04 -18.03 17.01
N GLY A 404 -58.14 -17.55 16.44
CA GLY A 404 -59.02 -16.56 17.08
C GLY A 404 -58.50 -15.11 17.12
N ILE A 405 -57.28 -14.85 16.62
CA ILE A 405 -56.72 -13.49 16.52
C ILE A 405 -57.52 -12.63 15.51
N GLY A 406 -57.75 -11.36 15.84
CA GLY A 406 -58.75 -10.46 15.23
C GLY A 406 -58.97 -10.54 13.71
N ASN A 407 -58.29 -9.69 12.92
CA ASN A 407 -58.39 -9.71 11.46
C ASN A 407 -57.02 -10.01 10.85
N LYS A 408 -56.81 -11.28 10.48
CA LYS A 408 -55.55 -11.78 9.92
C LYS A 408 -55.12 -11.02 8.65
N THR A 409 -56.05 -10.65 7.77
CA THR A 409 -55.76 -9.88 6.54
C THR A 409 -55.18 -8.50 6.86
N ASN A 410 -55.72 -7.81 7.88
CA ASN A 410 -55.16 -6.52 8.31
C ASN A 410 -53.78 -6.68 8.96
N ILE A 411 -53.56 -7.76 9.72
CA ILE A 411 -52.26 -8.04 10.35
C ILE A 411 -51.19 -8.34 9.27
N TYR A 412 -51.49 -9.20 8.28
CA TYR A 412 -50.60 -9.45 7.14
C TYR A 412 -50.36 -8.20 6.28
N TYR A 413 -51.38 -7.36 6.06
CA TYR A 413 -51.19 -6.07 5.39
C TYR A 413 -50.24 -5.14 6.19
N HIS A 414 -50.37 -5.09 7.51
CA HIS A 414 -49.45 -4.31 8.34
C HIS A 414 -48.03 -4.89 8.35
N ALA A 415 -47.86 -6.22 8.34
CA ALA A 415 -46.56 -6.86 8.14
C ALA A 415 -45.96 -6.55 6.76
N ALA A 416 -46.75 -6.67 5.68
CA ALA A 416 -46.33 -6.37 4.32
C ALA A 416 -45.83 -4.92 4.17
N THR A 417 -46.60 -3.93 4.66
CA THR A 417 -46.16 -2.52 4.65
C THR A 417 -44.90 -2.27 5.50
N CYS A 418 -44.63 -3.09 6.52
CA CYS A 418 -43.39 -3.02 7.30
C CYS A 418 -42.20 -3.60 6.52
N TYR A 419 -42.35 -4.78 5.90
CA TYR A 419 -41.31 -5.35 5.04
C TYR A 419 -41.01 -4.45 3.83
N GLU A 420 -42.03 -3.90 3.18
CA GLU A 420 -41.88 -2.94 2.08
C GLU A 420 -41.14 -1.67 2.55
N SER A 421 -41.53 -1.10 3.70
CA SER A 421 -40.81 0.04 4.31
C SER A 421 -39.36 -0.29 4.69
N ALA A 422 -39.07 -1.56 5.01
CA ALA A 422 -37.73 -2.07 5.27
C ALA A 422 -36.94 -2.39 3.98
N ARG A 423 -37.59 -2.40 2.82
CA ARG A 423 -37.09 -2.89 1.51
C ARG A 423 -36.89 -4.42 1.43
N GLU A 424 -37.53 -5.19 2.31
CA GLU A 424 -37.60 -6.67 2.26
C GLU A 424 -38.66 -7.12 1.24
N LEU A 425 -38.42 -6.87 -0.05
CA LEU A 425 -39.46 -6.96 -1.07
C LEU A 425 -39.98 -8.39 -1.31
N ILE A 426 -39.15 -9.41 -1.07
CA ILE A 426 -39.54 -10.83 -1.15
C ILE A 426 -40.56 -11.15 -0.03
N ARG A 427 -40.28 -10.73 1.21
CA ARG A 427 -41.20 -10.94 2.35
C ARG A 427 -42.46 -10.08 2.20
N ALA A 428 -42.33 -8.84 1.73
CA ALA A 428 -43.46 -7.98 1.40
C ALA A 428 -44.37 -8.62 0.34
N SER A 429 -43.79 -9.20 -0.72
CA SER A 429 -44.53 -9.94 -1.76
C SER A 429 -45.35 -11.09 -1.18
N VAL A 430 -44.71 -11.95 -0.37
CA VAL A 430 -45.38 -13.08 0.30
C VAL A 430 -46.48 -12.61 1.26
N ALA A 431 -46.20 -11.60 2.09
CA ALA A 431 -47.18 -11.03 3.02
C ALA A 431 -48.36 -10.35 2.29
N TYR A 432 -48.11 -9.68 1.16
CA TYR A 432 -49.17 -9.13 0.31
C TYR A 432 -50.00 -10.23 -0.36
N ILE A 433 -49.39 -11.32 -0.83
CA ILE A 433 -50.10 -12.50 -1.33
C ILE A 433 -50.98 -13.12 -0.22
N GLN A 434 -50.47 -13.27 1.00
CA GLN A 434 -51.23 -13.76 2.16
C GLN A 434 -52.34 -12.78 2.60
N ALA A 435 -52.17 -11.48 2.37
CA ALA A 435 -53.22 -10.46 2.51
C ALA A 435 -54.20 -10.39 1.31
N GLY A 436 -54.12 -11.33 0.35
CA GLY A 436 -55.02 -11.41 -0.81
C GLY A 436 -54.71 -10.42 -1.94
N ARG A 437 -53.52 -9.83 -1.98
CA ARG A 437 -53.09 -8.81 -2.97
C ARG A 437 -52.09 -9.37 -3.99
N HIS A 438 -52.40 -10.53 -4.58
CA HIS A 438 -51.51 -11.27 -5.50
C HIS A 438 -50.83 -10.41 -6.56
N THR A 439 -51.57 -9.61 -7.32
CA THR A 439 -51.02 -8.75 -8.39
C THR A 439 -49.98 -7.77 -7.85
N HIS A 440 -50.23 -7.14 -6.70
CA HIS A 440 -49.31 -6.19 -6.08
C HIS A 440 -48.05 -6.89 -5.55
N GLY A 441 -48.21 -8.07 -4.95
CA GLY A 441 -47.08 -8.90 -4.51
C GLY A 441 -46.15 -9.30 -5.65
N VAL A 442 -46.69 -9.68 -6.82
CA VAL A 442 -45.87 -9.97 -8.01
C VAL A 442 -45.29 -8.68 -8.62
N GLN A 443 -46.09 -7.61 -8.74
CA GLN A 443 -45.66 -6.33 -9.31
C GLN A 443 -44.45 -5.74 -8.59
N ILE A 444 -44.43 -5.74 -7.25
CA ILE A 444 -43.32 -5.20 -6.43
C ILE A 444 -41.97 -5.83 -6.81
N LEU A 445 -41.95 -7.13 -7.14
CA LEU A 445 -40.72 -7.83 -7.53
C LEU A 445 -40.26 -7.41 -8.95
N PHE A 446 -41.19 -7.23 -9.89
CA PHE A 446 -40.88 -6.76 -11.25
C PHE A 446 -40.45 -5.28 -11.27
N ASP A 447 -41.14 -4.39 -10.53
CA ASP A 447 -40.77 -2.98 -10.38
C ASP A 447 -39.37 -2.82 -9.78
N ALA A 448 -39.04 -3.64 -8.79
CA ALA A 448 -37.72 -3.69 -8.16
C ALA A 448 -36.65 -4.42 -8.98
N ARG A 449 -37.01 -4.99 -10.14
CA ARG A 449 -36.13 -5.77 -11.03
C ARG A 449 -35.58 -7.05 -10.37
N ASP A 450 -36.26 -7.58 -9.35
CA ASP A 450 -36.05 -8.93 -8.83
C ASP A 450 -36.83 -9.93 -9.69
N PHE A 451 -36.32 -10.16 -10.90
CA PHE A 451 -36.90 -11.13 -11.82
C PHE A 451 -36.73 -12.59 -11.35
N ASN A 452 -35.83 -12.87 -10.38
CA ASN A 452 -35.63 -14.21 -9.81
C ASN A 452 -36.85 -14.64 -8.99
N ASN A 453 -37.15 -13.87 -7.93
CA ASN A 453 -38.33 -14.12 -7.11
C ASN A 453 -39.60 -13.75 -7.90
N GLY A 454 -39.53 -12.72 -8.76
CA GLY A 454 -40.61 -12.32 -9.66
C GLY A 454 -41.08 -13.46 -10.58
N ALA A 455 -40.18 -14.12 -11.31
CA ALA A 455 -40.53 -15.24 -12.19
C ALA A 455 -41.07 -16.45 -11.41
N THR A 456 -40.48 -16.76 -10.25
CA THR A 456 -40.97 -17.83 -9.37
C THR A 456 -42.40 -17.54 -8.88
N ALA A 457 -42.65 -16.33 -8.41
CA ALA A 457 -43.98 -15.89 -7.96
C ALA A 457 -44.99 -15.84 -9.12
N LEU A 458 -44.56 -15.40 -10.31
CA LEU A 458 -45.36 -15.35 -11.54
C LEU A 458 -45.84 -16.75 -11.97
N VAL A 459 -44.93 -17.73 -11.99
CA VAL A 459 -45.25 -19.13 -12.34
C VAL A 459 -46.19 -19.75 -11.31
N TYR A 460 -45.92 -19.57 -10.01
CA TYR A 460 -46.73 -20.15 -8.93
C TYR A 460 -48.14 -19.53 -8.83
N ASN A 461 -48.27 -18.21 -8.99
CA ASN A 461 -49.54 -17.50 -8.88
C ASN A 461 -50.36 -17.46 -10.19
N ARG A 462 -49.95 -18.15 -11.27
CA ARG A 462 -50.55 -18.07 -12.62
C ARG A 462 -52.08 -18.19 -12.68
N LYS A 463 -52.74 -18.83 -11.71
CA LYS A 463 -54.21 -18.97 -11.62
C LYS A 463 -54.94 -17.75 -11.01
N HIS A 464 -54.21 -16.84 -10.37
CA HIS A 464 -54.72 -15.67 -9.63
C HIS A 464 -54.27 -14.34 -10.27
N LEU A 465 -53.61 -14.41 -11.43
CA LEU A 465 -53.11 -13.27 -12.17
C LEU A 465 -53.91 -13.07 -13.45
N ASP A 466 -53.94 -11.83 -13.93
CA ASP A 466 -54.45 -11.53 -15.26
C ASP A 466 -53.54 -12.13 -16.36
N LYS A 467 -54.15 -12.47 -17.51
CA LYS A 467 -53.46 -13.15 -18.62
C LYS A 467 -52.48 -12.23 -19.34
N ASP A 468 -52.85 -10.98 -19.57
CA ASP A 468 -52.03 -10.04 -20.35
C ASP A 468 -50.87 -9.53 -19.48
N PHE A 469 -51.13 -9.38 -18.17
CA PHE A 469 -50.07 -9.23 -17.16
C PHE A 469 -49.08 -10.40 -17.17
N PHE A 470 -49.56 -11.66 -17.13
CA PHE A 470 -48.70 -12.84 -17.09
C PHE A 470 -47.75 -12.92 -18.30
N GLU A 471 -48.25 -12.71 -19.52
CA GLU A 471 -47.42 -12.78 -20.73
C GLU A 471 -46.44 -11.61 -20.83
N SER A 472 -46.84 -10.40 -20.44
CA SER A 472 -45.94 -9.24 -20.39
C SER A 472 -44.77 -9.46 -19.41
N SER A 473 -45.06 -9.93 -18.20
CA SER A 473 -44.04 -10.27 -17.20
C SER A 473 -43.17 -11.46 -17.63
N ARG A 474 -43.72 -12.44 -18.36
CA ARG A 474 -42.96 -13.59 -18.87
C ARG A 474 -41.90 -13.18 -19.89
N GLU A 475 -42.25 -12.31 -20.85
CA GLU A 475 -41.28 -11.86 -21.86
C GLU A 475 -40.22 -10.92 -21.25
N GLN A 476 -40.61 -10.05 -20.30
CA GLN A 476 -39.65 -9.24 -19.54
C GLN A 476 -38.65 -10.11 -18.77
N ALA A 477 -39.11 -11.17 -18.11
CA ALA A 477 -38.23 -12.14 -17.46
C ALA A 477 -37.31 -12.84 -18.48
N ARG A 478 -37.84 -13.38 -19.59
CA ARG A 478 -37.04 -14.04 -20.64
C ARG A 478 -35.94 -13.13 -21.18
N ALA A 479 -36.27 -11.89 -21.52
CA ALA A 479 -35.30 -10.90 -22.00
C ALA A 479 -34.22 -10.58 -20.95
N TYR A 480 -34.61 -10.38 -19.68
CA TYR A 480 -33.68 -10.18 -18.57
C TYR A 480 -32.72 -11.37 -18.42
N PHE A 481 -33.24 -12.59 -18.33
CA PHE A 481 -32.43 -13.79 -18.06
C PHE A 481 -31.47 -14.13 -19.22
N PHE A 482 -31.92 -14.06 -20.47
CA PHE A 482 -31.02 -14.25 -21.62
C PHE A 482 -29.96 -13.15 -21.76
N SER A 483 -30.22 -11.93 -21.29
CA SER A 483 -29.21 -10.87 -21.26
C SER A 483 -28.13 -11.09 -20.18
N ARG A 484 -28.42 -11.90 -19.14
CA ARG A 484 -27.57 -12.07 -17.95
C ARG A 484 -26.95 -13.47 -17.76
N ARG A 485 -27.35 -14.46 -18.56
CA ARG A 485 -26.91 -15.88 -18.47
C ARG A 485 -27.35 -16.60 -17.17
N ASP A 486 -28.40 -16.09 -16.52
CA ASP A 486 -28.96 -16.63 -15.27
C ASP A 486 -30.01 -17.75 -15.53
N GLN A 487 -30.31 -18.57 -14.52
CA GLN A 487 -31.02 -19.88 -14.63
C GLN A 487 -32.32 -19.88 -15.48
N LEU A 488 -32.18 -20.21 -16.77
CA LEU A 488 -33.26 -20.24 -17.77
C LEU A 488 -34.32 -21.35 -17.59
N GLY A 489 -34.11 -22.29 -16.67
CA GLY A 489 -34.84 -23.57 -16.56
C GLY A 489 -36.38 -23.51 -16.61
N PRO A 490 -37.06 -22.70 -15.78
CA PRO A 490 -38.53 -22.67 -15.73
C PRO A 490 -39.18 -21.74 -16.79
N LEU A 491 -38.40 -21.15 -17.70
CA LEU A 491 -38.86 -20.18 -18.70
C LEU A 491 -38.73 -20.66 -20.15
N PHE A 492 -38.02 -21.75 -20.41
CA PHE A 492 -37.70 -22.30 -21.73
C PHE A 492 -37.88 -23.82 -21.75
N ASP A 493 -38.27 -24.37 -22.90
CA ASP A 493 -38.82 -25.72 -22.96
C ASP A 493 -37.76 -26.81 -23.25
N SER A 494 -36.55 -26.45 -23.72
CA SER A 494 -35.41 -27.39 -23.86
C SER A 494 -34.05 -26.67 -23.93
N VAL A 495 -32.94 -27.43 -23.95
CA VAL A 495 -31.58 -26.88 -24.19
C VAL A 495 -31.38 -26.49 -25.66
N GLU A 496 -31.90 -27.30 -26.58
CA GLU A 496 -31.83 -27.02 -28.03
C GLU A 496 -32.60 -25.73 -28.38
N ASP A 497 -33.72 -25.47 -27.69
CA ASP A 497 -34.45 -24.20 -27.74
C ASP A 497 -33.57 -23.01 -27.31
N LYS A 498 -32.71 -23.16 -26.29
CA LYS A 498 -31.75 -22.11 -25.90
C LYS A 498 -30.69 -21.84 -26.98
N ILE A 499 -30.11 -22.90 -27.55
CA ILE A 499 -29.06 -22.78 -28.58
C ILE A 499 -29.64 -22.12 -29.84
N ASN A 500 -30.83 -22.54 -30.26
CA ASN A 500 -31.52 -21.93 -31.39
C ASN A 500 -31.99 -20.50 -31.09
N TYR A 501 -32.46 -20.18 -29.88
CA TYR A 501 -32.77 -18.81 -29.49
C TYR A 501 -31.54 -17.90 -29.54
N ALA A 502 -30.37 -18.39 -29.11
CA ALA A 502 -29.10 -17.66 -29.22
C ALA A 502 -28.65 -17.47 -30.68
N ARG A 503 -28.63 -18.54 -31.49
CA ARG A 503 -28.26 -18.50 -32.92
C ARG A 503 -29.19 -17.59 -33.72
N ASN A 504 -30.52 -17.73 -33.58
CA ASN A 504 -31.52 -16.93 -34.30
C ASN A 504 -31.52 -15.44 -33.94
N ARG A 505 -30.99 -15.07 -32.76
CA ARG A 505 -30.82 -13.67 -32.33
C ARG A 505 -29.40 -13.13 -32.59
N ASN A 506 -28.53 -13.92 -33.24
CA ASN A 506 -27.10 -13.62 -33.45
C ASN A 506 -26.32 -13.30 -32.15
N LEU A 507 -26.67 -13.97 -31.05
CA LEU A 507 -26.12 -13.74 -29.72
C LEU A 507 -24.85 -14.58 -29.49
N LYS A 508 -23.81 -14.34 -30.30
CA LYS A 508 -22.51 -15.07 -30.25
C LYS A 508 -21.95 -15.21 -28.83
N VAL A 509 -21.96 -14.12 -28.04
CA VAL A 509 -21.45 -14.09 -26.66
C VAL A 509 -22.23 -15.00 -25.71
N GLN A 510 -23.53 -15.20 -25.96
CA GLN A 510 -24.38 -16.12 -25.20
C GLN A 510 -24.23 -17.56 -25.73
N LEU A 511 -24.11 -17.75 -27.04
CA LEU A 511 -23.85 -19.06 -27.65
C LEU A 511 -22.55 -19.67 -27.12
N LYS A 512 -21.44 -18.92 -27.12
CA LYS A 512 -20.15 -19.36 -26.56
C LYS A 512 -20.24 -19.77 -25.09
N HIS A 513 -21.07 -19.11 -24.29
CA HIS A 513 -21.33 -19.51 -22.91
C HIS A 513 -22.15 -20.81 -22.80
N ILE A 514 -23.18 -20.98 -23.62
CA ILE A 514 -24.02 -22.19 -23.62
C ILE A 514 -23.19 -23.42 -24.05
N LEU A 515 -22.30 -23.25 -25.04
CA LEU A 515 -21.32 -24.28 -25.44
C LEU A 515 -20.35 -24.60 -24.31
N GLN A 516 -19.84 -23.58 -23.58
CA GLN A 516 -18.94 -23.75 -22.45
C GLN A 516 -19.61 -24.43 -21.24
N GLU A 517 -20.84 -24.03 -20.90
CA GLU A 517 -21.68 -24.60 -19.83
C GLU A 517 -21.99 -26.08 -20.07
N HIS A 518 -22.21 -26.46 -21.34
CA HIS A 518 -22.44 -27.84 -21.77
C HIS A 518 -21.19 -28.59 -22.24
N GLN A 519 -19.99 -28.03 -22.06
CA GLN A 519 -18.68 -28.66 -22.32
C GLN A 519 -18.38 -29.03 -23.79
N HIS A 520 -18.98 -28.34 -24.75
CA HIS A 520 -18.72 -28.48 -26.20
C HIS A 520 -17.43 -27.74 -26.62
N TYR A 521 -16.29 -28.15 -26.06
CA TYR A 521 -15.03 -27.40 -26.17
C TYR A 521 -14.43 -27.35 -27.57
N ASP A 522 -14.52 -28.41 -28.39
CA ASP A 522 -13.98 -28.39 -29.76
C ASP A 522 -14.85 -27.51 -30.71
N GLU A 523 -16.18 -27.49 -30.56
CA GLU A 523 -17.05 -26.52 -31.25
C GLU A 523 -16.73 -25.08 -30.82
N LEU A 524 -16.50 -24.87 -29.52
CA LEU A 524 -16.13 -23.57 -28.98
C LEU A 524 -14.74 -23.11 -29.47
N ALA A 525 -13.78 -24.02 -29.64
CA ALA A 525 -12.48 -23.72 -30.24
C ALA A 525 -12.59 -23.24 -31.70
N ILE A 526 -13.46 -23.89 -32.50
CA ILE A 526 -13.74 -23.48 -33.88
C ILE A 526 -14.38 -22.08 -33.90
N GLU A 527 -15.40 -21.83 -33.07
CA GLU A 527 -16.06 -20.51 -32.98
C GLU A 527 -15.11 -19.38 -32.50
N TYR A 528 -13.95 -19.69 -31.90
CA TYR A 528 -12.89 -18.70 -31.63
C TYR A 528 -11.88 -18.55 -32.78
N LEU A 529 -11.52 -19.63 -33.46
CA LEU A 529 -10.64 -19.58 -34.63
C LEU A 529 -11.29 -18.91 -35.84
N GLU A 530 -12.62 -19.00 -36.00
CA GLU A 530 -13.39 -18.21 -36.99
C GLU A 530 -13.47 -16.71 -36.66
N GLU A 531 -13.01 -16.28 -35.48
CA GLU A 531 -12.88 -14.86 -35.07
C GLU A 531 -11.41 -14.42 -34.96
N ASP A 532 -10.49 -15.16 -35.59
CA ASP A 532 -9.03 -14.99 -35.53
C ASP A 532 -8.41 -15.05 -34.11
N ASP A 533 -9.18 -15.48 -33.10
CA ASP A 533 -8.71 -15.61 -31.71
C ASP A 533 -8.01 -16.95 -31.49
N LEU A 534 -6.76 -17.00 -31.96
CA LEU A 534 -5.85 -18.13 -31.74
C LEU A 534 -5.63 -18.44 -30.24
N GLU A 535 -5.71 -17.45 -29.36
CA GLU A 535 -5.41 -17.64 -27.93
C GLU A 535 -6.53 -18.37 -27.18
N GLN A 536 -7.78 -18.11 -27.55
CA GLN A 536 -8.95 -18.83 -27.05
C GLN A 536 -9.17 -20.14 -27.82
N GLY A 537 -8.84 -20.20 -29.11
CA GLY A 537 -8.86 -21.45 -29.88
C GLY A 537 -7.94 -22.52 -29.26
N VAL A 538 -6.68 -22.16 -28.97
CA VAL A 538 -5.72 -23.05 -28.30
C VAL A 538 -6.14 -23.38 -26.86
N GLU A 539 -6.69 -22.44 -26.09
CA GLU A 539 -7.21 -22.73 -24.73
C GLU A 539 -8.34 -23.79 -24.78
N ASN A 540 -9.29 -23.65 -25.69
CA ASN A 540 -10.44 -24.55 -25.74
C ASN A 540 -10.05 -25.96 -26.23
N TYR A 541 -9.08 -26.11 -27.13
CA TYR A 541 -8.50 -27.43 -27.43
C TYR A 541 -7.74 -28.04 -26.24
N VAL A 542 -7.03 -27.24 -25.44
CA VAL A 542 -6.42 -27.71 -24.18
C VAL A 542 -7.50 -28.13 -23.16
N MET A 543 -8.63 -27.43 -23.10
CA MET A 543 -9.78 -27.80 -22.26
C MET A 543 -10.48 -29.08 -22.75
N ALA A 544 -10.66 -29.24 -24.07
CA ALA A 544 -11.14 -30.49 -24.67
C ALA A 544 -10.27 -31.67 -24.24
N TYR A 545 -8.94 -31.53 -24.27
CA TYR A 545 -8.04 -32.57 -23.77
C TYR A 545 -8.16 -32.83 -22.27
N ARG A 546 -8.28 -31.77 -21.45
CA ARG A 546 -8.42 -31.89 -19.98
C ARG A 546 -9.70 -32.62 -19.58
N HIS A 547 -10.82 -32.36 -20.25
CA HIS A 547 -12.14 -32.91 -19.94
C HIS A 547 -12.40 -34.24 -20.65
N HIS A 548 -12.19 -34.30 -21.96
CA HIS A 548 -12.61 -35.41 -22.83
C HIS A 548 -11.48 -36.36 -23.25
N ARG A 549 -10.22 -36.04 -22.87
CA ARG A 549 -9.01 -36.85 -23.17
C ARG A 549 -8.75 -37.08 -24.66
N THR A 550 -9.12 -36.10 -25.49
CA THR A 550 -8.87 -36.08 -26.94
C THR A 550 -7.42 -35.74 -27.26
N ASP A 551 -6.52 -36.73 -27.36
CA ASP A 551 -5.09 -36.49 -27.65
C ASP A 551 -4.89 -35.64 -28.93
N ALA A 552 -5.74 -35.82 -29.95
CA ALA A 552 -5.73 -35.01 -31.17
C ALA A 552 -6.00 -33.49 -30.93
N SER A 553 -6.79 -33.12 -29.91
CA SER A 553 -7.02 -31.71 -29.57
C SER A 553 -5.74 -31.09 -28.97
N ILE A 554 -5.00 -31.81 -28.12
CA ILE A 554 -3.74 -31.28 -27.55
C ILE A 554 -2.58 -31.29 -28.54
N GLU A 555 -2.47 -32.29 -29.42
CA GLU A 555 -1.55 -32.25 -30.56
C GLU A 555 -1.81 -30.99 -31.41
N ARG A 556 -3.07 -30.75 -31.79
CA ARG A 556 -3.44 -29.57 -32.59
C ARG A 556 -3.12 -28.25 -31.88
N ALA A 557 -3.34 -28.17 -30.58
CA ALA A 557 -3.00 -27.00 -29.75
C ALA A 557 -1.47 -26.73 -29.71
N VAL A 558 -0.65 -27.77 -29.58
CA VAL A 558 0.82 -27.65 -29.61
C VAL A 558 1.31 -27.26 -31.01
N THR A 559 0.80 -27.89 -32.07
CA THR A 559 1.16 -27.54 -33.46
C THR A 559 0.87 -26.07 -33.76
N LEU A 560 -0.36 -25.61 -33.50
CA LEU A 560 -0.75 -24.20 -33.71
C LEU A 560 0.10 -23.23 -32.89
N THR A 561 0.49 -23.62 -31.67
CA THR A 561 1.37 -22.82 -30.82
C THR A 561 2.78 -22.72 -31.40
N LEU A 562 3.38 -23.84 -31.82
CA LEU A 562 4.73 -23.85 -32.37
C LEU A 562 4.80 -23.15 -33.73
N GLU A 563 3.83 -23.39 -34.63
CA GLU A 563 3.70 -22.68 -35.91
C GLU A 563 3.67 -21.15 -35.70
N TYR A 564 2.88 -20.66 -34.74
CA TYR A 564 2.84 -19.24 -34.40
C TYR A 564 4.17 -18.74 -33.82
N VAL A 565 4.69 -19.42 -32.79
CA VAL A 565 5.87 -18.97 -32.04
C VAL A 565 7.12 -18.95 -32.92
N GLU A 566 7.34 -19.96 -33.78
CA GLU A 566 8.48 -20.01 -34.69
C GLU A 566 8.36 -18.97 -35.84
N SER A 567 7.15 -18.59 -36.24
CA SER A 567 6.94 -17.49 -37.22
C SER A 567 7.30 -16.10 -36.66
N VAL A 568 7.27 -15.95 -35.34
CA VAL A 568 7.56 -14.71 -34.61
C VAL A 568 9.00 -14.68 -34.10
N MET A 569 9.49 -15.75 -33.49
CA MET A 569 10.72 -15.80 -32.67
C MET A 569 12.00 -16.06 -33.47
N LEU A 570 12.37 -15.08 -34.28
CA LEU A 570 13.50 -15.13 -35.23
C LEU A 570 14.79 -14.50 -34.68
N LEU A 571 15.94 -14.92 -35.23
CA LEU A 571 17.25 -14.31 -34.95
C LEU A 571 17.25 -12.83 -35.38
N GLU A 572 17.57 -11.93 -34.45
CA GLU A 572 17.44 -10.47 -34.63
C GLU A 572 16.02 -10.01 -35.09
N GLY A 573 14.99 -10.79 -34.74
CA GLY A 573 13.59 -10.46 -34.97
C GLY A 573 13.14 -9.21 -34.21
N VAL A 574 12.27 -8.41 -34.82
CA VAL A 574 11.62 -7.26 -34.18
C VAL A 574 10.16 -7.62 -33.96
N TYR A 575 9.85 -7.97 -32.72
CA TYR A 575 8.54 -8.46 -32.32
C TYR A 575 7.61 -7.30 -32.01
N ARG A 576 6.43 -7.25 -32.65
CA ARG A 576 5.33 -6.39 -32.15
C ARG A 576 4.95 -6.85 -30.74
N LYS A 577 4.76 -5.92 -29.79
CA LYS A 577 4.45 -6.24 -28.37
C LYS A 577 3.26 -7.21 -28.23
N ALA A 578 2.24 -7.07 -29.07
CA ALA A 578 1.10 -7.99 -29.13
C ALA A 578 1.51 -9.42 -29.53
N ALA A 579 2.32 -9.60 -30.59
CA ALA A 579 2.75 -10.92 -31.06
C ALA A 579 3.67 -11.62 -30.04
N HIS A 580 4.57 -10.89 -29.39
CA HIS A 580 5.40 -11.42 -28.30
C HIS A 580 4.55 -11.87 -27.10
N ASN A 581 3.55 -11.07 -26.71
CA ASN A 581 2.61 -11.43 -25.65
C ASN A 581 1.76 -12.67 -26.00
N LEU A 582 1.27 -12.76 -27.25
CA LEU A 582 0.49 -13.90 -27.71
C LEU A 582 1.32 -15.18 -27.73
N ALA A 583 2.53 -15.15 -28.31
CA ALA A 583 3.48 -16.27 -28.26
C ALA A 583 3.76 -16.73 -26.82
N LYS A 584 3.95 -15.79 -25.89
CA LYS A 584 4.14 -16.05 -24.46
C LYS A 584 2.90 -16.66 -23.79
N SER A 585 1.69 -16.29 -24.18
CA SER A 585 0.45 -16.89 -23.66
C SER A 585 0.24 -18.32 -24.18
N LEU A 586 0.34 -18.52 -25.50
CA LEU A 586 0.16 -19.84 -26.13
C LEU A 586 1.11 -20.89 -25.55
N ILE A 587 2.40 -20.57 -25.45
CA ILE A 587 3.43 -21.47 -24.88
C ILE A 587 3.10 -21.86 -23.43
N ARG A 588 2.62 -20.93 -22.60
CA ARG A 588 2.21 -21.21 -21.21
C ARG A 588 1.03 -22.18 -21.11
N LYS A 589 0.10 -22.15 -22.07
CA LYS A 589 -1.08 -23.02 -22.10
C LYS A 589 -0.72 -24.46 -22.44
N VAL A 590 0.24 -24.67 -23.34
CA VAL A 590 0.61 -26.00 -23.84
C VAL A 590 1.80 -26.65 -23.11
N GLN A 591 2.70 -25.89 -22.49
CA GLN A 591 3.89 -26.43 -21.81
C GLN A 591 3.60 -27.57 -20.81
N PRO A 592 2.56 -27.51 -19.94
CA PRO A 592 2.25 -28.60 -19.01
C PRO A 592 1.87 -29.94 -19.68
N PHE A 593 1.58 -29.92 -20.98
CA PHE A 593 1.19 -31.07 -21.79
C PHE A 593 2.18 -31.36 -22.93
N ALA A 594 3.29 -30.64 -23.02
CA ALA A 594 4.28 -30.81 -24.09
C ALA A 594 4.90 -32.23 -24.09
N SER A 595 4.93 -32.90 -22.92
CA SER A 595 5.28 -34.32 -22.77
C SER A 595 4.26 -35.31 -23.36
N LYS A 596 3.17 -34.83 -23.97
CA LYS A 596 2.21 -35.62 -24.76
C LYS A 596 2.47 -35.57 -26.26
N THR A 597 3.33 -34.66 -26.73
CA THR A 597 3.78 -34.62 -28.12
C THR A 597 5.17 -35.26 -28.24
N ASP A 598 5.78 -35.19 -29.42
CA ASP A 598 7.11 -35.72 -29.66
C ASP A 598 8.21 -35.01 -28.84
N SER A 599 9.36 -35.67 -28.68
CA SER A 599 10.47 -35.14 -27.88
C SER A 599 11.11 -33.87 -28.43
N GLU A 600 10.93 -33.54 -29.71
CA GLU A 600 11.47 -32.31 -30.29
C GLU A 600 10.52 -31.14 -30.00
N SER A 601 9.23 -31.32 -30.25
CA SER A 601 8.17 -30.38 -29.84
C SER A 601 8.21 -30.08 -28.34
N CYS A 602 8.39 -31.10 -27.48
CA CYS A 602 8.50 -30.91 -26.03
C CYS A 602 9.64 -29.95 -25.65
N ARG A 603 10.88 -30.28 -26.04
CA ARG A 603 12.06 -29.44 -25.77
C ARG A 603 11.93 -28.03 -26.37
N THR A 604 11.28 -27.91 -27.54
CA THR A 604 11.04 -26.63 -28.20
C THR A 604 10.07 -25.74 -27.41
N VAL A 605 8.97 -26.32 -26.90
CA VAL A 605 8.03 -25.61 -26.03
C VAL A 605 8.71 -25.19 -24.72
N ASP A 606 9.52 -26.06 -24.10
CA ASP A 606 10.28 -25.74 -22.88
C ASP A 606 11.31 -24.61 -23.11
N LEU A 607 12.02 -24.62 -24.24
CA LEU A 607 12.96 -23.55 -24.62
C LEU A 607 12.25 -22.20 -24.76
N PHE A 608 11.16 -22.15 -25.54
CA PHE A 608 10.39 -20.91 -25.69
C PHE A 608 9.68 -20.52 -24.39
N TYR A 609 9.28 -21.47 -23.53
CA TYR A 609 8.71 -21.18 -22.22
C TYR A 609 9.74 -20.48 -21.34
N VAL A 610 10.93 -21.05 -21.16
CA VAL A 610 11.97 -20.46 -20.31
C VAL A 610 12.42 -19.09 -20.85
N TYR A 611 12.60 -18.95 -22.15
CA TYR A 611 12.92 -17.65 -22.75
C TYR A 611 11.80 -16.61 -22.56
N LEU A 612 10.58 -16.89 -23.06
CA LEU A 612 9.49 -15.92 -23.06
C LEU A 612 8.95 -15.65 -21.65
N CYS A 613 8.95 -16.64 -20.76
CA CYS A 613 8.32 -16.55 -19.44
C CYS A 613 9.26 -16.13 -18.32
N LEU A 614 10.52 -16.61 -18.34
CA LEU A 614 11.50 -16.43 -17.26
C LEU A 614 12.68 -15.53 -17.67
N ASN A 615 12.94 -15.35 -18.97
CA ASN A 615 14.07 -14.58 -19.52
C ASN A 615 15.45 -15.07 -19.02
N GLN A 616 15.57 -16.38 -18.75
CA GLN A 616 16.75 -17.02 -18.16
C GLN A 616 17.03 -18.37 -18.84
N VAL A 617 17.65 -18.35 -20.03
CA VAL A 617 18.02 -19.60 -20.72
C VAL A 617 19.29 -20.17 -20.06
N ASN A 618 19.08 -21.13 -19.16
CA ASN A 618 20.13 -21.70 -18.32
C ASN A 618 21.10 -22.61 -19.10
N LEU A 619 22.35 -22.66 -18.64
CA LEU A 619 23.43 -23.45 -19.25
C LEU A 619 23.07 -24.95 -19.39
N ASP A 620 22.34 -25.53 -18.44
CA ASP A 620 21.94 -26.94 -18.47
C ASP A 620 21.00 -27.27 -19.63
N MET A 621 20.13 -26.33 -20.01
CA MET A 621 19.29 -26.47 -21.20
C MET A 621 20.16 -26.53 -22.46
N LEU A 622 21.16 -25.63 -22.56
CA LEU A 622 22.12 -25.65 -23.67
C LEU A 622 22.89 -26.97 -23.72
N GLN A 623 23.25 -27.54 -22.57
CA GLN A 623 23.91 -28.85 -22.50
C GLN A 623 23.00 -29.98 -23.01
N ALA A 624 21.71 -29.99 -22.65
CA ALA A 624 20.75 -30.99 -23.14
C ALA A 624 20.62 -30.96 -24.68
N TRP A 625 20.54 -29.77 -25.30
CA TRP A 625 20.54 -29.64 -26.77
C TRP A 625 21.87 -30.03 -27.45
N ASN A 626 22.98 -30.15 -26.72
CA ASN A 626 24.29 -30.55 -27.26
C ASN A 626 24.59 -32.05 -27.13
N GLN A 627 23.65 -32.87 -26.65
CA GLN A 627 23.82 -34.33 -26.52
C GLN A 627 23.47 -35.12 -27.80
N ASP A 628 22.70 -34.54 -28.71
CA ASP A 628 22.34 -35.14 -30.01
C ASP A 628 23.44 -34.93 -31.07
N GLU A 629 23.35 -35.63 -32.22
CA GLU A 629 24.45 -35.68 -33.20
C GLU A 629 24.89 -34.28 -33.72
N PRO A 630 26.22 -34.02 -33.79
CA PRO A 630 26.75 -32.78 -34.37
C PRO A 630 26.57 -32.67 -35.90
N SER A 631 26.01 -33.70 -36.56
CA SER A 631 25.71 -33.73 -37.99
C SER A 631 24.57 -32.79 -38.38
N LEU A 632 23.61 -32.55 -37.47
CA LEU A 632 22.38 -31.78 -37.69
C LEU A 632 22.10 -30.85 -36.50
N ARG A 633 22.97 -29.84 -36.27
CA ARG A 633 22.67 -28.73 -35.35
C ARG A 633 21.37 -28.04 -35.79
N GLN A 634 20.29 -28.25 -35.03
CA GLN A 634 18.97 -27.73 -35.37
C GLN A 634 18.91 -26.20 -35.21
N PRO A 635 18.00 -25.50 -35.93
CA PRO A 635 17.76 -24.07 -35.72
C PRO A 635 17.44 -23.72 -34.27
N ARG A 636 16.71 -24.61 -33.58
CA ARG A 636 16.32 -24.51 -32.17
C ARG A 636 17.54 -24.39 -31.24
N ASN A 637 18.61 -25.14 -31.49
CA ASN A 637 19.88 -25.04 -30.74
C ASN A 637 20.54 -23.66 -30.91
N VAL A 638 20.55 -23.11 -32.13
CA VAL A 638 21.20 -21.82 -32.42
C VAL A 638 20.40 -20.66 -31.80
N LEU A 639 19.06 -20.74 -31.81
CA LEU A 639 18.20 -19.82 -31.05
C LEU A 639 18.44 -19.94 -29.53
N ALA A 640 18.57 -21.15 -28.99
CA ALA A 640 18.85 -21.35 -27.57
C ALA A 640 20.16 -20.68 -27.14
N CYS A 641 21.25 -20.90 -27.88
CA CYS A 641 22.53 -20.23 -27.64
C CYS A 641 22.41 -18.70 -27.74
N TYR A 642 21.74 -18.17 -28.77
CA TYR A 642 21.50 -16.73 -28.95
C TYR A 642 20.73 -16.12 -27.77
N PHE A 643 19.61 -16.75 -27.37
CA PHE A 643 18.76 -16.28 -26.28
C PHE A 643 19.46 -16.32 -24.91
N ALA A 644 20.38 -17.26 -24.69
CA ALA A 644 21.20 -17.33 -23.48
C ALA A 644 22.25 -16.22 -23.40
N ILE A 645 22.90 -15.88 -24.51
CA ILE A 645 24.08 -15.01 -24.50
C ILE A 645 23.75 -13.52 -24.67
N LYS A 646 22.75 -13.18 -25.50
CA LYS A 646 22.53 -11.84 -26.08
C LYS A 646 22.41 -10.69 -25.08
N ASP A 647 21.85 -10.92 -23.90
CA ASP A 647 21.52 -9.88 -22.92
C ASP A 647 22.65 -9.64 -21.90
N ASN A 648 23.73 -10.43 -21.94
CA ASN A 648 24.93 -10.30 -21.10
C ASN A 648 24.71 -10.37 -19.56
N TYR A 649 23.49 -10.62 -19.06
CA TYR A 649 23.17 -10.70 -17.63
C TYR A 649 24.00 -11.73 -16.84
N TRP A 650 24.42 -12.81 -17.50
CA TRP A 650 25.30 -13.84 -16.92
C TRP A 650 26.67 -13.32 -16.47
N LEU A 651 27.08 -12.10 -16.86
CA LEU A 651 28.26 -11.41 -16.31
C LEU A 651 28.06 -10.82 -14.90
N GLN A 652 26.85 -10.90 -14.34
CA GLN A 652 26.56 -10.51 -12.95
C GLN A 652 26.51 -11.72 -12.00
N ASP A 653 26.75 -12.93 -12.50
CA ASP A 653 26.88 -14.13 -11.67
C ASP A 653 28.24 -14.13 -10.95
N ASP A 654 28.27 -14.48 -9.67
CA ASP A 654 29.47 -14.56 -8.83
C ASP A 654 30.26 -15.88 -9.05
N SER A 655 29.69 -16.86 -9.77
CA SER A 655 30.32 -18.15 -10.08
C SER A 655 31.16 -18.10 -11.35
N VAL A 656 32.49 -18.17 -11.18
CA VAL A 656 33.47 -18.21 -12.29
C VAL A 656 33.11 -19.27 -13.34
N GLU A 657 32.74 -20.48 -12.92
CA GLU A 657 32.46 -21.58 -13.86
C GLU A 657 31.16 -21.38 -14.66
N VAL A 658 30.16 -20.69 -14.10
CA VAL A 658 28.94 -20.32 -14.82
C VAL A 658 29.26 -19.29 -15.91
N VAL A 659 30.02 -18.25 -15.56
CA VAL A 659 30.49 -17.21 -16.49
C VAL A 659 31.32 -17.82 -17.63
N LEU A 660 32.25 -18.73 -17.32
CA LEU A 660 33.03 -19.48 -18.32
C LEU A 660 32.15 -20.39 -19.20
N GLY A 661 31.10 -20.98 -18.64
CA GLY A 661 30.11 -21.77 -19.37
C GLY A 661 29.36 -20.97 -20.43
N TYR A 662 28.90 -19.76 -20.10
CA TYR A 662 28.27 -18.87 -21.09
C TYR A 662 29.28 -18.35 -22.14
N LEU A 663 30.53 -18.07 -21.76
CA LEU A 663 31.59 -17.71 -22.72
C LEU A 663 31.89 -18.85 -23.72
N LYS A 664 31.70 -20.12 -23.33
CA LYS A 664 31.75 -21.27 -24.24
C LYS A 664 30.52 -21.38 -25.16
N ALA A 665 29.35 -20.91 -24.71
CA ALA A 665 28.16 -20.79 -25.57
C ALA A 665 28.33 -19.69 -26.63
N TRP A 666 28.99 -18.57 -26.30
CA TRP A 666 29.42 -17.55 -27.27
C TRP A 666 30.29 -18.15 -28.38
N ASP A 667 31.36 -18.88 -28.03
CA ASP A 667 32.25 -19.53 -29.00
C ASP A 667 31.46 -20.42 -29.98
N SER A 668 30.50 -21.20 -29.47
CA SER A 668 29.66 -22.11 -30.25
C SER A 668 28.67 -21.37 -31.17
N PHE A 669 28.02 -20.31 -30.69
CA PHE A 669 27.12 -19.46 -31.50
C PHE A 669 27.88 -18.76 -32.63
N MET A 670 29.04 -18.16 -32.32
CA MET A 670 29.88 -17.49 -33.31
C MET A 670 30.30 -18.44 -34.44
N SER A 671 30.60 -19.69 -34.12
CA SER A 671 30.89 -20.74 -35.12
C SER A 671 29.70 -21.02 -36.06
N ASP A 672 28.47 -21.08 -35.55
CA ASP A 672 27.28 -21.36 -36.38
C ASP A 672 26.88 -20.14 -37.23
N ILE A 673 27.02 -18.93 -36.72
CA ILE A 673 26.84 -17.70 -37.51
C ILE A 673 27.86 -17.62 -38.64
N ASP A 674 29.14 -17.93 -38.38
CA ASP A 674 30.17 -17.91 -39.43
C ASP A 674 29.94 -18.98 -40.51
N LYS A 675 29.35 -20.14 -40.18
CA LYS A 675 28.91 -21.12 -41.20
C LYS A 675 27.87 -20.51 -42.15
N ILE A 676 26.90 -19.75 -41.63
CA ILE A 676 25.85 -19.09 -42.43
C ILE A 676 26.47 -17.96 -43.29
N VAL A 677 27.33 -17.11 -42.71
CA VAL A 677 27.97 -15.99 -43.42
C VAL A 677 28.93 -16.45 -44.51
N THR A 678 29.68 -17.55 -44.28
CA THR A 678 30.70 -18.04 -45.23
C THR A 678 30.14 -18.99 -46.29
N HIS A 679 28.95 -19.57 -46.12
CA HIS A 679 28.35 -20.47 -47.10
C HIS A 679 28.18 -19.81 -48.48
N HIS A 680 28.28 -20.57 -49.57
CA HIS A 680 28.19 -20.03 -50.94
C HIS A 680 26.79 -19.47 -51.27
N ASN A 681 25.74 -20.16 -50.82
CA ASN A 681 24.35 -19.77 -51.04
C ASN A 681 23.55 -19.82 -49.72
N PRO A 682 23.53 -18.74 -48.92
CA PRO A 682 22.82 -18.74 -47.63
C PRO A 682 21.32 -19.05 -47.73
N SER A 683 20.62 -18.57 -48.76
CA SER A 683 19.16 -18.78 -48.94
C SER A 683 18.74 -20.23 -49.19
N SER A 684 19.66 -21.11 -49.61
CA SER A 684 19.41 -22.55 -49.73
C SER A 684 19.64 -23.34 -48.43
N LEU A 685 20.12 -22.70 -47.35
CA LEU A 685 20.25 -23.36 -46.05
C LEU A 685 18.92 -23.33 -45.30
N LYS A 686 18.36 -24.52 -45.00
CA LYS A 686 17.17 -24.63 -44.13
C LYS A 686 17.41 -24.02 -42.73
N LEU A 687 18.65 -24.04 -42.25
CA LEU A 687 19.07 -23.34 -41.04
C LEU A 687 18.84 -21.82 -41.15
N ALA A 688 19.28 -21.17 -42.23
CA ALA A 688 19.09 -19.74 -42.44
C ALA A 688 17.61 -19.40 -42.66
N GLN A 689 16.88 -20.19 -43.46
CA GLN A 689 15.43 -20.06 -43.68
C GLN A 689 14.64 -20.03 -42.37
N THR A 690 14.96 -20.95 -41.46
CA THR A 690 14.24 -21.08 -40.19
C THR A 690 14.66 -19.98 -39.20
N LEU A 691 15.96 -19.70 -39.07
CA LEU A 691 16.46 -18.66 -38.14
C LEU A 691 16.05 -17.24 -38.53
N LEU A 692 15.92 -16.95 -39.83
CA LEU A 692 15.64 -15.61 -40.35
C LEU A 692 14.23 -15.47 -40.95
N GLY A 693 13.38 -16.48 -40.80
CA GLY A 693 11.94 -16.43 -41.12
C GLY A 693 11.61 -16.21 -42.59
N PHE A 694 12.15 -17.05 -43.47
CA PHE A 694 11.79 -17.05 -44.90
C PHE A 694 11.68 -18.47 -45.46
N SER A 695 10.76 -18.68 -46.42
CA SER A 695 10.46 -19.99 -47.01
C SER A 695 10.12 -19.88 -48.49
N PRO A 696 10.51 -20.84 -49.34
CA PRO A 696 10.21 -20.79 -50.78
C PRO A 696 8.70 -20.87 -51.02
N ASP A 697 8.18 -20.01 -51.91
CA ASP A 697 6.79 -20.11 -52.34
C ASP A 697 6.56 -21.44 -53.08
N SER A 698 5.56 -22.19 -52.61
CA SER A 698 5.18 -23.50 -53.16
C SER A 698 3.98 -23.42 -54.12
N SER A 699 3.36 -22.24 -54.26
CA SER A 699 2.14 -22.05 -55.06
C SER A 699 2.40 -21.80 -56.55
N ARG A 700 3.63 -21.42 -56.93
CA ARG A 700 3.98 -21.03 -58.31
C ARG A 700 4.95 -22.02 -58.98
N LEU A 701 4.50 -22.65 -60.07
CA LEU A 701 5.33 -23.53 -60.91
C LEU A 701 6.31 -22.72 -61.78
N ILE A 702 7.53 -22.56 -61.25
CA ILE A 702 8.83 -22.34 -61.91
C ILE A 702 8.79 -21.79 -63.36
N ILE A 703 9.32 -20.57 -63.53
CA ILE A 703 10.38 -20.23 -64.51
C ILE A 703 11.07 -18.94 -64.01
N GLN A 704 12.41 -18.94 -64.00
CA GLN A 704 13.30 -17.86 -63.51
C GLN A 704 13.13 -17.45 -62.02
N GLY A 705 13.92 -18.09 -61.16
CA GLY A 705 14.11 -17.68 -59.76
C GLY A 705 13.11 -18.31 -58.79
N SER A 706 13.60 -18.75 -57.63
CA SER A 706 12.75 -19.14 -56.52
C SER A 706 12.40 -17.89 -55.70
N ALA A 707 11.13 -17.50 -55.73
CA ALA A 707 10.58 -16.53 -54.80
C ALA A 707 10.50 -17.12 -53.39
N PHE A 708 10.72 -16.29 -52.38
CA PHE A 708 10.60 -16.64 -50.97
C PHE A 708 9.62 -15.69 -50.28
N ILE A 709 8.66 -16.26 -49.58
CA ILE A 709 7.79 -15.56 -48.62
C ILE A 709 8.63 -15.25 -47.38
N VAL A 710 8.54 -14.01 -46.86
CA VAL A 710 9.36 -13.55 -45.74
C VAL A 710 8.50 -12.97 -44.61
N SER A 711 8.67 -13.47 -43.38
CA SER A 711 7.93 -13.02 -42.19
C SER A 711 8.19 -11.53 -41.89
N GLU A 712 7.13 -10.76 -41.61
CA GLU A 712 7.20 -9.33 -41.27
C GLU A 712 8.19 -9.03 -40.12
N ASN A 713 8.30 -9.95 -39.15
CA ASN A 713 9.14 -9.77 -37.95
C ASN A 713 10.64 -9.95 -38.25
N SER A 714 11.00 -10.54 -39.38
CA SER A 714 12.36 -10.94 -39.73
C SER A 714 13.35 -9.78 -39.90
N LEU A 715 14.64 -10.10 -39.84
CA LEU A 715 15.71 -9.19 -40.26
C LEU A 715 15.64 -8.89 -41.78
N ILE A 716 15.19 -9.86 -42.58
CA ILE A 716 15.19 -9.77 -44.05
C ILE A 716 14.09 -8.83 -44.54
N HIS A 717 12.83 -8.99 -44.11
CA HIS A 717 11.72 -8.10 -44.49
C HIS A 717 12.05 -6.64 -44.14
N ARG A 718 12.62 -6.42 -42.95
CA ARG A 718 13.04 -5.10 -42.44
C ARG A 718 14.11 -4.41 -43.28
N HIS A 719 14.94 -5.16 -44.00
CA HIS A 719 15.98 -4.61 -44.89
C HIS A 719 15.52 -4.57 -46.35
N ALA A 720 14.75 -5.54 -46.82
CA ALA A 720 14.10 -5.48 -48.13
C ALA A 720 13.21 -4.23 -48.27
N LYS A 721 12.39 -3.93 -47.26
CA LYS A 721 11.53 -2.73 -47.18
C LYS A 721 12.28 -1.39 -47.11
N LYS A 722 13.62 -1.40 -47.03
CA LYS A 722 14.49 -0.22 -47.15
C LYS A 722 15.22 -0.12 -48.50
N ILE A 723 15.12 -1.16 -49.33
CA ILE A 723 15.82 -1.30 -50.62
C ILE A 723 14.81 -1.24 -51.78
N TYR A 724 13.59 -1.73 -51.54
CA TYR A 724 12.46 -1.71 -52.47
C TYR A 724 11.32 -0.92 -51.80
N GLU A 725 10.96 0.23 -52.38
CA GLU A 725 9.95 1.14 -51.80
C GLU A 725 8.51 0.72 -52.15
N ASP A 726 8.31 0.06 -53.30
CA ASP A 726 7.10 -0.71 -53.61
C ASP A 726 7.22 -2.13 -53.05
N GLY A 727 6.17 -2.57 -52.33
CA GLY A 727 6.18 -3.83 -51.59
C GLY A 727 5.74 -5.04 -52.42
N GLU A 728 6.70 -5.75 -53.01
CA GLU A 728 6.54 -7.17 -53.32
C GLU A 728 7.03 -8.00 -52.12
N ASP A 729 6.15 -8.81 -51.51
CA ASP A 729 6.52 -9.71 -50.40
C ASP A 729 7.32 -10.96 -50.87
N ASP A 730 7.42 -11.15 -52.19
CA ASP A 730 8.10 -12.26 -52.87
C ASP A 730 9.57 -11.94 -53.18
N LEU A 731 10.50 -12.29 -52.29
CA LEU A 731 11.92 -11.95 -52.46
C LEU A 731 12.72 -13.04 -53.18
N VAL A 732 13.53 -12.65 -54.17
CA VAL A 732 14.43 -13.57 -54.89
C VAL A 732 15.65 -13.91 -54.01
N GLY A 733 16.05 -15.18 -53.97
CA GLY A 733 17.14 -15.68 -53.10
C GLY A 733 18.50 -14.96 -53.25
N SER A 734 18.78 -14.32 -54.38
CA SER A 734 19.97 -13.48 -54.58
C SER A 734 19.97 -12.22 -53.71
N ALA A 735 18.82 -11.57 -53.52
CA ALA A 735 18.66 -10.42 -52.62
C ALA A 735 18.81 -10.85 -51.16
N ILE A 736 18.20 -11.98 -50.79
CA ILE A 736 18.33 -12.58 -49.44
C ILE A 736 19.79 -12.90 -49.13
N ASN A 737 20.53 -13.49 -50.08
CA ASN A 737 21.97 -13.74 -49.94
C ASN A 737 22.78 -12.45 -49.70
N ALA A 738 22.44 -11.35 -50.37
CA ALA A 738 23.12 -10.07 -50.19
C ALA A 738 22.84 -9.48 -48.79
N ILE A 739 21.58 -9.48 -48.35
CA ILE A 739 21.17 -9.01 -47.02
C ILE A 739 21.87 -9.81 -45.92
N ILE A 740 21.94 -11.14 -46.03
CA ILE A 740 22.62 -12.00 -45.04
C ILE A 740 24.12 -11.70 -44.95
N ARG A 741 24.79 -11.49 -46.10
CA ARG A 741 26.24 -11.18 -46.12
C ARG A 741 26.59 -9.78 -45.60
N ASP A 742 25.66 -8.83 -45.68
CA ASP A 742 25.88 -7.45 -45.22
C ASP A 742 25.46 -7.25 -43.76
N GLU A 743 24.23 -7.64 -43.38
CA GLU A 743 23.73 -7.37 -42.02
C GLU A 743 24.25 -8.34 -40.95
N LEU A 744 24.33 -9.65 -41.22
CA LEU A 744 24.66 -10.61 -40.15
C LEU A 744 26.05 -10.38 -39.52
N PRO A 745 27.11 -9.95 -40.27
CA PRO A 745 28.37 -9.51 -39.67
C PRO A 745 28.26 -8.22 -38.83
N LYS A 746 27.38 -7.27 -39.19
CA LYS A 746 27.14 -6.05 -38.38
C LYS A 746 26.45 -6.40 -37.06
N ARG A 747 25.48 -7.33 -37.10
CA ARG A 747 24.79 -7.86 -35.91
C ARG A 747 25.77 -8.58 -34.99
N ARG A 748 26.65 -9.42 -35.55
CA ARG A 748 27.77 -10.05 -34.83
C ARG A 748 28.65 -9.03 -34.12
N TYR A 749 29.02 -7.94 -34.79
CA TYR A 749 29.83 -6.89 -34.19
C TYR A 749 29.09 -6.16 -33.05
N ALA A 750 27.82 -5.80 -33.23
CA ALA A 750 27.02 -5.16 -32.19
C ALA A 750 26.85 -6.03 -30.92
N LEU A 751 26.75 -7.37 -31.09
CA LEU A 751 26.73 -8.31 -29.96
C LEU A 751 28.08 -8.35 -29.22
N LEU A 752 29.21 -8.30 -29.95
CA LEU A 752 30.55 -8.23 -29.35
C LEU A 752 30.82 -6.87 -28.66
N ASP A 753 30.32 -5.76 -29.22
CA ASP A 753 30.39 -4.43 -28.62
C ASP A 753 29.53 -4.30 -27.35
N SER A 754 28.35 -4.92 -27.36
CA SER A 754 27.53 -5.10 -26.15
C SER A 754 28.27 -5.93 -25.09
N LEU A 755 28.94 -7.02 -25.48
CA LEU A 755 29.78 -7.82 -24.59
C LEU A 755 30.97 -7.02 -24.03
N HIS A 756 31.69 -6.24 -24.86
CA HIS A 756 32.72 -5.31 -24.39
C HIS A 756 32.18 -4.35 -23.31
N THR A 757 31.04 -3.73 -23.58
CA THR A 757 30.42 -2.73 -22.70
C THR A 757 29.94 -3.35 -21.39
N ALA A 758 29.24 -4.48 -21.45
CA ALA A 758 28.75 -5.20 -20.28
C ALA A 758 29.89 -5.79 -19.44
N ALA A 759 30.93 -6.33 -20.08
CA ALA A 759 32.10 -6.84 -19.38
C ALA A 759 32.88 -5.73 -18.66
N LEU A 760 33.14 -4.59 -19.31
CA LEU A 760 33.79 -3.43 -18.67
C LEU A 760 32.97 -2.83 -17.51
N ALA A 761 31.65 -3.03 -17.50
CA ALA A 761 30.75 -2.63 -16.42
C ALA A 761 30.56 -3.68 -15.31
N SER A 762 30.98 -4.93 -15.52
CA SER A 762 30.78 -6.06 -14.59
C SER A 762 31.56 -5.94 -13.29
N SER A 763 31.09 -6.66 -12.26
CA SER A 763 31.84 -6.88 -11.01
C SER A 763 33.22 -7.48 -11.29
N TRP A 764 33.35 -8.34 -12.31
CA TRP A 764 34.58 -9.02 -12.71
C TRP A 764 35.68 -8.08 -13.22
N ALA A 765 35.34 -7.07 -14.03
CA ALA A 765 36.32 -6.12 -14.55
C ALA A 765 36.55 -4.91 -13.62
N MET A 766 35.53 -4.50 -12.85
CA MET A 766 35.60 -3.25 -12.08
C MET A 766 36.65 -3.30 -10.94
N PRO A 767 37.50 -2.26 -10.80
CA PRO A 767 38.47 -2.15 -9.71
C PRO A 767 37.79 -1.80 -8.38
N ARG A 768 38.49 -2.01 -7.26
CA ARG A 768 37.98 -1.58 -5.93
C ARG A 768 37.87 -0.04 -5.88
N ARG A 769 36.78 0.47 -5.30
CA ARG A 769 36.53 1.93 -5.18
C ARG A 769 37.49 2.58 -4.18
N TYR A 770 37.93 3.80 -4.48
CA TYR A 770 38.77 4.63 -3.60
C TYR A 770 37.92 5.21 -2.44
N SER A 771 37.82 4.45 -1.35
CA SER A 771 37.19 4.87 -0.09
C SER A 771 38.22 5.48 0.86
N SER A 772 37.95 6.66 1.41
CA SER A 772 38.75 7.26 2.49
C SER A 772 38.52 6.61 3.84
N SER A 773 37.36 6.00 4.06
CA SER A 773 37.15 5.09 5.19
C SER A 773 37.83 3.75 4.89
N PRO A 774 38.71 3.23 5.78
CA PRO A 774 39.16 1.85 5.66
C PRO A 774 37.95 0.92 5.75
N LEU A 775 37.98 -0.20 5.01
CA LEU A 775 37.04 -1.28 5.26
C LEU A 775 37.07 -1.65 6.75
N ALA A 776 35.90 -2.00 7.29
CA ALA A 776 35.83 -2.85 8.47
C ALA A 776 36.35 -4.25 8.10
N VAL A 777 37.67 -4.36 7.94
CA VAL A 777 38.39 -5.60 8.16
C VAL A 777 37.98 -6.02 9.56
N THR A 778 37.17 -7.06 9.66
CA THR A 778 36.87 -7.67 10.95
C THR A 778 38.18 -8.18 11.51
N LEU A 779 38.78 -7.38 12.40
CA LEU A 779 39.90 -7.75 13.24
C LEU A 779 39.45 -8.91 14.15
N ARG A 780 39.43 -10.12 13.58
CA ARG A 780 39.51 -11.35 14.36
C ARG A 780 40.73 -11.18 15.24
N GLN A 781 40.56 -11.27 16.55
CA GLN A 781 41.56 -10.88 17.56
C GLN A 781 42.69 -11.93 17.70
N ASN A 782 43.17 -12.44 16.56
CA ASN A 782 44.28 -13.37 16.44
C ASN A 782 45.50 -12.57 15.94
N SER A 783 46.34 -12.13 16.86
CA SER A 783 47.52 -11.26 16.67
C SER A 783 48.65 -11.81 15.77
N HIS A 784 48.39 -12.85 14.97
CA HIS A 784 49.38 -13.62 14.22
C HIS A 784 48.96 -13.98 12.79
N LEU A 785 47.76 -13.57 12.34
CA LEU A 785 47.30 -13.78 10.97
C LEU A 785 47.58 -12.55 10.09
N LEU A 786 48.11 -12.77 8.89
CA LEU A 786 48.37 -11.71 7.92
C LEU A 786 47.08 -11.16 7.34
N VAL A 787 47.08 -9.84 7.13
CA VAL A 787 46.02 -9.11 6.42
C VAL A 787 46.54 -8.71 5.05
N THR A 788 46.01 -9.37 4.00
CA THR A 788 46.17 -9.04 2.58
C THR A 788 44.80 -9.15 1.89
N SER A 789 44.52 -8.36 0.86
CA SER A 789 43.20 -8.34 0.17
C SER A 789 43.06 -9.33 -0.99
N SER A 790 43.96 -10.32 -1.00
CA SER A 790 44.30 -11.28 -2.07
C SER A 790 43.14 -12.14 -2.61
N ASP A 791 42.11 -12.40 -1.81
CA ASP A 791 41.10 -13.43 -2.10
C ASP A 791 40.22 -13.12 -3.34
N TRP A 792 40.23 -11.87 -3.81
CA TRP A 792 39.29 -11.36 -4.81
C TRP A 792 39.92 -10.91 -6.15
N SER A 793 41.24 -10.76 -6.23
CA SER A 793 41.93 -10.36 -7.47
C SER A 793 42.07 -11.54 -8.45
N MET A 794 42.27 -12.74 -7.90
CA MET A 794 42.52 -13.98 -8.64
C MET A 794 41.34 -14.45 -9.52
N PRO A 795 40.10 -14.60 -8.99
CA PRO A 795 38.94 -14.98 -9.80
C PRO A 795 38.67 -14.00 -10.96
N LYS A 796 38.82 -12.69 -10.69
CA LYS A 796 38.65 -11.61 -11.68
C LYS A 796 39.59 -11.76 -12.86
N LEU A 797 40.87 -12.02 -12.61
CA LEU A 797 41.86 -12.15 -13.67
C LEU A 797 41.57 -13.34 -14.61
N ARG A 798 41.04 -14.46 -14.10
CA ARG A 798 40.64 -15.63 -14.92
C ARG A 798 39.46 -15.31 -15.84
N VAL A 799 38.42 -14.66 -15.31
CA VAL A 799 37.24 -14.24 -16.10
C VAL A 799 37.65 -13.20 -17.16
N VAL A 800 38.44 -12.19 -16.81
CA VAL A 800 38.92 -11.16 -17.76
C VAL A 800 39.75 -11.78 -18.89
N CYS A 801 40.62 -12.75 -18.62
CA CYS A 801 41.37 -13.46 -19.67
C CYS A 801 40.44 -14.13 -20.70
N LYS A 802 39.46 -14.93 -20.26
CA LYS A 802 38.55 -15.63 -21.19
C LYS A 802 37.59 -14.67 -21.91
N ILE A 803 37.24 -13.54 -21.31
CA ILE A 803 36.53 -12.45 -22.00
C ILE A 803 37.41 -11.88 -23.13
N LEU A 804 38.68 -11.57 -22.86
CA LEU A 804 39.61 -11.05 -23.89
C LEU A 804 39.84 -12.06 -25.03
N ASP A 805 39.83 -13.38 -24.76
CA ASP A 805 39.89 -14.41 -25.81
C ASP A 805 38.66 -14.38 -26.74
N VAL A 806 37.43 -14.30 -26.19
CA VAL A 806 36.18 -14.24 -26.97
C VAL A 806 36.10 -12.95 -27.80
N LEU A 807 36.79 -11.89 -27.35
CA LEU A 807 36.88 -10.59 -28.01
C LEU A 807 38.08 -10.46 -28.97
N ASP A 808 38.98 -11.46 -29.10
CA ASP A 808 40.10 -11.38 -30.06
C ASP A 808 39.66 -11.74 -31.50
N VAL A 809 39.10 -10.74 -32.18
CA VAL A 809 38.62 -10.83 -33.56
C VAL A 809 39.77 -10.87 -34.61
N SER A 810 41.05 -10.89 -34.20
CA SER A 810 42.20 -10.82 -35.13
C SER A 810 42.28 -11.97 -36.16
N THR A 811 41.61 -13.09 -35.89
CA THR A 811 41.47 -14.23 -36.80
C THR A 811 40.48 -14.00 -37.95
N SER A 812 39.51 -13.08 -37.79
CA SER A 812 38.41 -12.88 -38.74
C SER A 812 38.77 -11.88 -39.86
N ARG A 813 39.08 -12.42 -41.04
CA ARG A 813 39.61 -11.67 -42.21
C ARG A 813 38.78 -10.47 -42.71
N GLY A 814 37.54 -10.28 -42.26
CA GLY A 814 36.65 -9.19 -42.69
C GLY A 814 36.72 -7.90 -41.85
N MET A 815 37.20 -7.94 -40.60
CA MET A 815 36.89 -6.88 -39.61
C MET A 815 37.85 -5.67 -39.59
N LYS A 816 38.71 -5.50 -40.60
CA LYS A 816 39.73 -4.41 -40.70
C LYS A 816 39.18 -2.97 -40.90
N LYS A 817 37.93 -2.69 -40.50
CA LYS A 817 37.22 -1.44 -40.82
C LYS A 817 36.63 -0.69 -39.62
N PHE A 818 36.78 -1.20 -38.41
CA PHE A 818 36.30 -0.57 -37.18
C PHE A 818 37.51 -0.02 -36.39
N SER A 819 37.47 1.27 -36.05
CA SER A 819 38.65 2.06 -35.68
C SER A 819 38.92 2.16 -34.18
N ASP A 820 37.93 1.85 -33.34
CA ASP A 820 37.87 2.44 -31.99
C ASP A 820 38.44 1.56 -30.87
N LEU A 821 39.02 0.41 -31.27
CA LEU A 821 39.72 -0.55 -30.40
C LEU A 821 40.73 0.12 -29.45
N ALA A 822 41.45 1.14 -29.91
CA ALA A 822 42.47 1.82 -29.10
C ALA A 822 41.94 2.53 -27.84
N VAL A 823 40.66 2.88 -27.78
CA VAL A 823 40.01 3.45 -26.57
C VAL A 823 39.51 2.33 -25.66
N ILE A 824 38.99 1.26 -26.24
CA ILE A 824 38.48 0.10 -25.50
C ILE A 824 39.63 -0.70 -24.84
N ASP A 825 40.76 -0.86 -25.54
CA ASP A 825 41.99 -1.44 -24.98
C ASP A 825 42.55 -0.58 -23.82
N GLN A 826 42.44 0.76 -23.90
CA GLN A 826 42.83 1.65 -22.78
C GLN A 826 41.95 1.49 -21.55
N LEU A 827 40.63 1.30 -21.72
CA LEU A 827 39.72 0.99 -20.62
C LEU A 827 40.06 -0.39 -20.00
N TRP A 828 40.32 -1.41 -20.83
CA TRP A 828 40.81 -2.70 -20.34
C TRP A 828 42.15 -2.58 -19.60
N LEU A 829 43.08 -1.75 -20.06
CA LEU A 829 44.34 -1.49 -19.37
C LEU A 829 44.12 -0.87 -17.97
N GLN A 830 43.18 0.07 -17.84
CA GLN A 830 42.79 0.66 -16.55
C GLN A 830 42.15 -0.38 -15.62
N ARG A 831 41.28 -1.26 -16.14
CA ARG A 831 40.66 -2.36 -15.39
C ARG A 831 41.71 -3.35 -14.88
N ILE A 832 42.64 -3.78 -15.74
CA ILE A 832 43.73 -4.70 -15.36
C ILE A 832 44.71 -4.02 -14.38
N PHE A 833 45.06 -2.75 -14.59
CA PHE A 833 45.87 -1.98 -13.64
C PHE A 833 45.26 -1.98 -12.24
N GLY A 834 43.96 -1.69 -12.11
CA GLY A 834 43.25 -1.70 -10.83
C GLY A 834 42.97 -3.08 -10.22
N ILE A 835 43.30 -4.16 -10.93
CA ILE A 835 43.35 -5.54 -10.40
C ILE A 835 44.78 -5.89 -9.92
N VAL A 836 45.83 -5.33 -10.53
CA VAL A 836 47.24 -5.59 -10.19
C VAL A 836 47.76 -4.65 -9.08
N CYS A 837 47.38 -3.38 -9.13
CA CYS A 837 47.73 -2.33 -8.18
C CYS A 837 46.46 -1.83 -7.48
N SER A 838 46.33 -2.07 -6.18
CA SER A 838 45.11 -1.72 -5.44
C SER A 838 44.91 -0.21 -5.32
N ALA A 839 43.64 0.22 -5.28
CA ALA A 839 43.26 1.58 -4.90
C ALA A 839 43.81 2.01 -3.52
N THR A 840 44.15 1.06 -2.65
CA THR A 840 44.72 1.28 -1.32
C THR A 840 46.24 1.51 -1.29
N GLY A 841 47.00 1.12 -2.33
CA GLY A 841 48.48 1.11 -2.33
C GLY A 841 49.10 -0.29 -2.11
N GLU A 842 48.29 -1.30 -1.83
CA GLU A 842 48.69 -2.72 -1.77
C GLU A 842 49.02 -3.27 -3.17
N VAL A 843 50.13 -3.99 -3.28
CA VAL A 843 50.53 -4.71 -4.51
C VAL A 843 50.08 -6.16 -4.42
N GLN A 844 49.22 -6.61 -5.34
CA GLN A 844 48.71 -7.98 -5.32
C GLN A 844 49.80 -9.00 -5.67
N SER A 845 50.02 -10.00 -4.81
CA SER A 845 50.86 -11.16 -5.16
C SER A 845 50.04 -12.16 -5.98
N PHE A 846 50.69 -12.67 -7.03
CA PHE A 846 50.15 -13.69 -7.94
C PHE A 846 50.78 -15.07 -7.68
N SER A 847 51.51 -15.22 -6.57
CA SER A 847 52.31 -16.41 -6.27
C SER A 847 51.50 -17.70 -6.03
N ALA A 848 50.18 -17.61 -5.82
CA ALA A 848 49.26 -18.75 -5.70
C ALA A 848 48.86 -19.40 -7.05
N LEU A 849 49.18 -18.80 -8.20
CA LEU A 849 48.75 -19.26 -9.53
C LEU A 849 49.31 -20.60 -10.00
N SER A 850 50.30 -21.17 -9.31
CA SER A 850 50.96 -22.42 -9.74
C SER A 850 50.06 -23.66 -9.76
N ASN A 851 48.84 -23.56 -9.22
CA ASN A 851 47.98 -24.70 -8.93
C ASN A 851 46.69 -24.72 -9.80
N VAL A 852 46.56 -23.84 -10.79
CA VAL A 852 45.34 -23.69 -11.63
C VAL A 852 45.58 -24.23 -13.04
N ALA A 853 44.67 -25.07 -13.55
CA ALA A 853 44.81 -25.75 -14.84
C ALA A 853 44.98 -24.81 -16.05
N ASP A 854 44.32 -23.63 -16.04
CA ASP A 854 44.37 -22.66 -17.13
C ASP A 854 45.57 -21.69 -17.06
N ALA A 855 46.48 -21.85 -16.09
CA ALA A 855 47.49 -20.83 -15.76
C ALA A 855 48.39 -20.43 -16.95
N ASP A 856 48.88 -21.40 -17.73
CA ASP A 856 49.71 -21.13 -18.91
C ASP A 856 48.94 -20.42 -20.02
N HIS A 857 47.64 -20.70 -20.18
CA HIS A 857 46.79 -20.04 -21.17
C HIS A 857 46.48 -18.58 -20.75
N MET A 858 46.18 -18.33 -19.48
CA MET A 858 46.04 -16.97 -18.94
C MET A 858 47.35 -16.16 -19.08
N ALA A 859 48.49 -16.77 -18.73
CA ALA A 859 49.82 -16.14 -18.85
C ALA A 859 50.28 -15.95 -20.30
N LYS A 860 49.64 -16.62 -21.26
CA LYS A 860 49.77 -16.36 -22.69
C LYS A 860 48.83 -15.23 -23.15
N CYS A 861 47.53 -15.31 -22.84
CA CYS A 861 46.53 -14.31 -23.22
C CYS A 861 46.95 -12.89 -22.78
N LEU A 862 47.32 -12.72 -21.50
CA LEU A 862 47.79 -11.43 -20.97
C LEU A 862 49.11 -10.96 -21.62
N ARG A 863 50.00 -11.88 -21.97
CA ARG A 863 51.30 -11.58 -22.62
C ARG A 863 51.10 -11.10 -24.05
N ASP A 864 50.27 -11.81 -24.82
CA ASP A 864 49.95 -11.47 -26.21
C ASP A 864 49.13 -10.16 -26.26
N TRP A 865 48.19 -9.97 -25.33
CA TRP A 865 47.41 -8.73 -25.20
C TRP A 865 48.28 -7.52 -24.80
N LEU A 866 49.11 -7.63 -23.75
CA LEU A 866 50.06 -6.56 -23.36
C LEU A 866 51.15 -6.31 -24.42
N GLN A 867 51.43 -7.27 -25.30
CA GLN A 867 52.35 -7.04 -26.41
C GLN A 867 51.66 -6.31 -27.59
N ARG A 868 50.36 -6.56 -27.82
CA ARG A 868 49.52 -5.83 -28.76
C ARG A 868 49.36 -4.36 -28.34
N ASP A 869 49.00 -4.13 -27.07
CA ASP A 869 48.81 -2.81 -26.45
C ASP A 869 50.08 -1.93 -26.50
N LEU A 870 51.22 -2.49 -26.08
CA LEU A 870 52.53 -1.82 -26.20
C LEU A 870 52.87 -1.44 -27.65
N GLY A 871 52.48 -2.27 -28.62
CA GLY A 871 52.61 -2.00 -30.04
C GLY A 871 51.79 -0.79 -30.50
N GLN A 872 50.59 -0.59 -29.95
CA GLN A 872 49.80 0.62 -30.20
C GLN A 872 50.47 1.85 -29.57
N LEU A 873 50.85 1.77 -28.30
CA LEU A 873 51.43 2.88 -27.53
C LEU A 873 52.70 3.47 -28.18
N ILE A 874 53.60 2.62 -28.70
CA ILE A 874 54.84 3.06 -29.35
C ILE A 874 54.59 3.91 -30.62
N THR A 875 53.43 3.77 -31.26
CA THR A 875 53.07 4.57 -32.45
C THR A 875 52.48 5.95 -32.14
N GLN A 876 52.24 6.28 -30.86
CA GLN A 876 51.58 7.51 -30.45
C GLN A 876 52.57 8.67 -30.21
N GLN A 877 52.07 9.90 -30.37
CA GLN A 877 52.78 11.13 -29.99
C GLN A 877 52.51 11.52 -28.53
N LEU A 878 53.35 12.42 -27.99
CA LEU A 878 53.22 12.89 -26.61
C LEU A 878 51.88 13.61 -26.39
N SER A 879 51.09 13.11 -25.44
CA SER A 879 49.75 13.59 -25.10
C SER A 879 49.38 13.17 -23.67
N ASP A 880 48.38 13.83 -23.09
CA ASP A 880 47.81 13.51 -21.77
C ASP A 880 47.48 12.03 -21.60
N THR A 881 46.80 11.47 -22.61
CA THR A 881 46.44 10.05 -22.69
C THR A 881 47.67 9.17 -22.82
N SER A 882 48.68 9.52 -23.65
CA SER A 882 49.84 8.64 -23.85
C SER A 882 50.79 8.58 -22.64
N ILE A 883 50.87 9.63 -21.82
CA ILE A 883 51.62 9.59 -20.55
C ILE A 883 50.87 8.72 -19.53
N THR A 884 49.55 8.89 -19.41
CA THR A 884 48.72 8.06 -18.53
C THR A 884 48.77 6.59 -18.94
N HIS A 885 48.61 6.28 -20.23
CA HIS A 885 48.75 4.94 -20.82
C HIS A 885 50.13 4.37 -20.53
N ALA A 886 51.21 5.13 -20.74
CA ALA A 886 52.57 4.67 -20.45
C ALA A 886 52.79 4.32 -18.97
N LEU A 887 52.24 5.11 -18.03
CA LEU A 887 52.31 4.81 -16.60
C LEU A 887 51.51 3.53 -16.26
N LEU A 888 50.24 3.46 -16.65
CA LEU A 888 49.37 2.30 -16.43
C LEU A 888 49.99 1.03 -17.02
N HIS A 889 50.48 1.08 -18.26
CA HIS A 889 51.13 -0.06 -18.92
C HIS A 889 52.36 -0.53 -18.15
N MET A 890 53.29 0.38 -17.85
CA MET A 890 54.58 0.02 -17.26
C MET A 890 54.43 -0.44 -15.81
N LEU A 891 53.51 0.13 -15.03
CA LEU A 891 53.20 -0.31 -13.67
C LEU A 891 52.49 -1.67 -13.66
N THR A 892 51.44 -1.84 -14.47
CA THR A 892 50.72 -3.14 -14.61
C THR A 892 51.70 -4.24 -15.02
N ARG A 893 52.50 -3.99 -16.06
CA ARG A 893 53.51 -4.93 -16.56
C ARG A 893 54.57 -5.22 -15.49
N SER A 894 54.98 -4.23 -14.69
CA SER A 894 55.94 -4.42 -13.60
C SER A 894 55.40 -5.33 -12.49
N GLY A 895 54.15 -5.13 -12.05
CA GLY A 895 53.51 -5.96 -11.03
C GLY A 895 53.43 -7.45 -11.42
N VAL A 896 53.01 -7.76 -12.66
CA VAL A 896 52.91 -9.16 -13.11
C VAL A 896 54.24 -9.76 -13.62
N HIS A 897 55.31 -8.98 -13.77
CA HIS A 897 56.54 -9.43 -14.45
C HIS A 897 57.28 -10.54 -13.69
N HIS A 898 57.58 -10.29 -12.41
CA HIS A 898 58.46 -11.14 -11.62
C HIS A 898 57.74 -12.41 -11.11
N GLU A 899 56.43 -12.34 -10.89
CA GLU A 899 55.63 -13.46 -10.36
C GLU A 899 54.97 -14.29 -11.48
N LEU A 900 54.24 -13.62 -12.39
CA LEU A 900 53.33 -14.26 -13.34
C LEU A 900 54.00 -14.57 -14.69
N LEU A 901 54.65 -13.57 -15.29
CA LEU A 901 55.21 -13.71 -16.65
C LEU A 901 56.54 -14.49 -16.69
N ARG A 902 57.23 -14.55 -15.54
CA ARG A 902 58.56 -15.13 -15.22
C ARG A 902 59.73 -14.62 -16.09
N PRO A 903 60.94 -14.46 -15.53
CA PRO A 903 62.14 -14.05 -16.27
C PRO A 903 62.78 -15.23 -17.05
N THR A 904 61.99 -16.00 -17.79
CA THR A 904 62.50 -17.08 -18.66
C THR A 904 63.14 -16.50 -19.93
N GLY A 905 64.42 -16.14 -19.83
CA GLY A 905 65.32 -16.05 -20.99
C GLY A 905 65.22 -14.81 -21.89
N LEU A 906 64.64 -13.69 -21.44
CA LEU A 906 64.69 -12.40 -22.16
C LEU A 906 65.08 -11.24 -21.22
N SER A 907 66.36 -11.19 -20.83
CA SER A 907 66.94 -10.06 -20.09
C SER A 907 67.01 -8.75 -20.90
N HIS A 908 66.66 -8.79 -22.18
CA HIS A 908 66.39 -7.62 -22.99
C HIS A 908 64.93 -7.60 -23.41
N VAL A 909 64.20 -6.63 -22.87
CA VAL A 909 63.05 -6.04 -23.55
C VAL A 909 63.58 -5.40 -24.84
N SER A 910 63.60 -6.17 -25.94
CA SER A 910 64.09 -5.74 -27.25
C SER A 910 63.09 -4.84 -27.98
N ILE A 911 62.45 -3.92 -27.25
CA ILE A 911 61.88 -2.72 -27.86
C ILE A 911 63.06 -1.93 -28.40
N VAL A 912 63.17 -1.86 -29.72
CA VAL A 912 63.90 -0.79 -30.41
C VAL A 912 63.09 0.48 -30.15
N LEU A 913 63.37 1.13 -29.03
CA LEU A 913 62.80 2.43 -28.69
C LEU A 913 63.35 3.43 -29.68
N ASP A 914 62.51 3.84 -30.63
CA ASP A 914 62.89 4.83 -31.64
C ASP A 914 63.31 6.12 -30.91
N SER A 915 64.50 6.64 -31.22
CA SER A 915 65.18 7.64 -30.39
C SER A 915 64.56 9.04 -30.48
N ASN A 916 63.55 9.20 -31.32
CA ASN A 916 63.13 10.48 -31.88
C ASN A 916 61.77 10.97 -31.34
N SER A 917 61.01 10.14 -30.61
CA SER A 917 59.77 10.60 -29.96
C SER A 917 60.00 10.98 -28.49
N SER A 918 59.45 12.10 -28.06
CA SER A 918 59.61 12.61 -26.69
C SER A 918 59.00 11.70 -25.63
N LEU A 919 57.93 10.96 -25.96
CA LEU A 919 57.36 9.92 -25.11
C LEU A 919 58.33 8.75 -24.90
N SER A 920 59.04 8.33 -25.96
CA SER A 920 60.08 7.29 -25.92
C SER A 920 61.27 7.72 -25.04
N SER A 921 61.81 8.92 -25.29
CA SER A 921 63.01 9.42 -24.61
C SER A 921 62.77 9.83 -23.16
N ASN A 922 61.67 10.53 -22.86
CA ASN A 922 61.47 11.24 -21.59
C ASN A 922 60.58 10.48 -20.60
N VAL A 923 59.76 9.53 -21.06
CA VAL A 923 58.77 8.82 -20.22
C VAL A 923 59.03 7.31 -20.21
N LEU A 924 58.93 6.66 -21.37
CA LEU A 924 59.05 5.19 -21.47
C LEU A 924 60.44 4.69 -21.11
N ARG A 925 61.51 5.39 -21.53
CA ARG A 925 62.89 5.01 -21.19
C ARG A 925 63.19 5.16 -19.67
N PRO A 926 62.93 6.29 -18.99
CA PRO A 926 63.09 6.39 -17.54
C PRO A 926 62.24 5.38 -16.76
N LEU A 927 60.96 5.20 -17.10
CA LEU A 927 60.09 4.19 -16.47
C LEU A 927 60.69 2.78 -16.59
N ARG A 928 61.20 2.43 -17.77
CA ARG A 928 61.83 1.13 -18.01
C ARG A 928 63.09 0.92 -17.17
N VAL A 929 63.98 1.92 -17.11
CA VAL A 929 65.23 1.89 -16.34
C VAL A 929 64.95 1.82 -14.83
N PHE A 930 63.95 2.55 -14.35
CA PHE A 930 63.57 2.55 -12.94
C PHE A 930 62.90 1.25 -12.49
N LEU A 931 61.82 0.83 -13.17
CA LEU A 931 61.02 -0.31 -12.74
C LEU A 931 61.75 -1.65 -12.90
N PHE A 932 62.45 -1.84 -14.02
CA PHE A 932 63.06 -3.12 -14.41
C PHE A 932 64.60 -3.12 -14.39
N GLY A 933 65.24 -1.96 -14.16
CA GLY A 933 66.70 -1.82 -14.17
C GLY A 933 67.38 -1.82 -12.80
N HIS A 934 68.71 -1.95 -12.83
CA HIS A 934 69.59 -2.06 -11.67
C HIS A 934 70.66 -0.94 -11.61
N ASP A 935 70.53 0.08 -12.46
CA ASP A 935 71.52 1.16 -12.61
C ASP A 935 71.58 2.09 -11.38
N ARG A 936 72.78 2.49 -10.98
CA ARG A 936 72.99 3.28 -9.75
C ARG A 936 72.24 4.63 -9.75
N ASP A 937 72.03 5.22 -10.92
CA ASP A 937 71.40 6.54 -11.10
C ASP A 937 69.87 6.48 -11.32
N ARG A 938 69.27 5.29 -11.37
CA ARG A 938 67.84 5.09 -11.72
C ARG A 938 66.85 5.83 -10.82
N LEU A 939 67.19 6.11 -9.57
CA LEU A 939 66.33 6.86 -8.64
C LEU A 939 66.35 8.35 -8.96
N ASN A 940 67.50 8.92 -9.29
CA ASN A 940 67.62 10.30 -9.76
C ASN A 940 66.82 10.50 -11.07
N GLN A 941 66.90 9.54 -11.99
CA GLN A 941 66.12 9.55 -13.24
C GLN A 941 64.60 9.40 -13.00
N ALA A 942 64.19 8.67 -11.96
CA ALA A 942 62.78 8.57 -11.56
C ALA A 942 62.25 9.86 -10.91
N VAL A 943 63.06 10.55 -10.09
CA VAL A 943 62.70 11.87 -9.56
C VAL A 943 62.61 12.90 -10.69
N GLY A 944 63.58 12.94 -11.61
CA GLY A 944 63.54 13.81 -12.78
C GLY A 944 62.35 13.54 -13.71
N LEU A 945 61.88 12.29 -13.80
CA LEU A 945 60.63 11.95 -14.49
C LEU A 945 59.40 12.54 -13.78
N LEU A 946 59.33 12.49 -12.45
CA LEU A 946 58.23 13.10 -11.69
C LEU A 946 58.21 14.63 -11.84
N GLU A 947 59.37 15.28 -11.81
CA GLU A 947 59.50 16.72 -12.06
C GLU A 947 59.08 17.06 -13.51
N TYR A 948 59.54 16.29 -14.50
CA TYR A 948 59.13 16.46 -15.90
C TYR A 948 57.61 16.36 -16.07
N ILE A 949 56.96 15.37 -15.43
CA ILE A 949 55.50 15.19 -15.44
C ILE A 949 54.78 16.39 -14.78
N LEU A 950 55.27 16.85 -13.61
CA LEU A 950 54.69 17.99 -12.89
C LEU A 950 54.81 19.33 -13.63
N ASP A 951 55.85 19.47 -14.46
CA ASP A 951 56.09 20.67 -15.26
C ASP A 951 55.35 20.63 -16.61
N GLN A 952 54.76 19.48 -17.00
CA GLN A 952 53.87 19.41 -18.15
C GLN A 952 52.44 19.92 -17.81
N PRO A 953 51.73 20.52 -18.79
CA PRO A 953 50.32 20.90 -18.64
C PRO A 953 49.35 19.70 -18.71
N HIS A 954 49.87 18.50 -18.96
CA HIS A 954 49.10 17.29 -19.25
C HIS A 954 48.32 16.76 -18.03
N ARG A 955 47.11 16.26 -18.30
CA ARG A 955 46.25 15.52 -17.36
C ARG A 955 46.76 14.10 -17.20
N VAL A 956 47.39 13.82 -16.06
CA VAL A 956 47.90 12.49 -15.71
C VAL A 956 46.98 11.84 -14.67
N ASP A 957 46.80 10.52 -14.77
CA ASP A 957 46.10 9.75 -13.74
C ASP A 957 46.88 9.80 -12.41
N ALA A 958 46.23 10.35 -11.38
CA ALA A 958 46.80 10.60 -10.08
C ALA A 958 47.04 9.31 -9.28
N ALA A 959 46.24 8.26 -9.48
CA ALA A 959 46.48 6.98 -8.84
C ALA A 959 47.68 6.26 -9.47
N ALA A 960 47.84 6.35 -10.80
CA ALA A 960 49.04 5.86 -11.48
C ALA A 960 50.30 6.66 -11.05
N LEU A 961 50.20 7.99 -10.92
CA LEU A 961 51.32 8.82 -10.46
C LEU A 961 51.69 8.55 -9.00
N VAL A 962 50.72 8.45 -8.08
CA VAL A 962 50.98 8.11 -6.68
C VAL A 962 51.53 6.69 -6.54
N SER A 963 51.05 5.72 -7.34
CA SER A 963 51.62 4.37 -7.36
C SER A 963 53.08 4.36 -7.87
N LEU A 964 53.45 5.25 -8.79
CA LEU A 964 54.86 5.45 -9.17
C LEU A 964 55.69 6.06 -8.02
N VAL A 965 55.13 7.03 -7.28
CA VAL A 965 55.76 7.62 -6.09
C VAL A 965 55.94 6.59 -4.97
N GLU A 966 54.98 5.70 -4.74
CA GLU A 966 55.09 4.59 -3.78
C GLU A 966 56.21 3.62 -4.15
N VAL A 967 56.28 3.21 -5.43
CA VAL A 967 57.38 2.36 -5.91
C VAL A 967 58.73 3.06 -5.75
N LEU A 968 58.79 4.40 -5.90
CA LEU A 968 60.01 5.19 -5.67
C LEU A 968 60.34 5.39 -4.20
N ALA A 969 59.35 5.59 -3.32
CA ALA A 969 59.52 5.64 -1.88
C ALA A 969 60.06 4.31 -1.35
N ARG A 970 59.43 3.20 -1.77
CA ARG A 970 59.82 1.83 -1.44
C ARG A 970 61.28 1.52 -1.81
N GLU A 971 61.68 1.89 -3.02
CA GLU A 971 63.08 1.74 -3.46
C GLU A 971 64.01 2.66 -2.66
N LEU A 972 63.68 3.94 -2.50
CA LEU A 972 64.50 4.89 -1.72
C LEU A 972 64.73 4.41 -0.28
N ILE A 973 63.67 4.01 0.44
CA ILE A 973 63.79 3.52 1.82
C ILE A 973 64.74 2.31 1.87
N ALA A 974 64.64 1.38 0.92
CA ALA A 974 65.50 0.19 0.85
C ALA A 974 66.99 0.51 0.58
N HIS A 975 67.32 1.57 -0.18
CA HIS A 975 68.73 1.94 -0.46
C HIS A 975 69.34 2.95 0.53
N MET A 976 68.60 3.37 1.57
CA MET A 976 69.01 4.45 2.49
C MET A 976 69.68 4.00 3.80
N ASN A 977 70.14 2.75 3.88
CA ASN A 977 70.93 2.26 5.02
C ASN A 977 72.43 2.61 4.86
N VAL A 978 73.14 2.75 5.99
CA VAL A 978 74.51 3.32 6.07
C VAL A 978 75.55 2.55 5.24
N SER A 979 75.29 1.29 4.91
CA SER A 979 76.12 0.43 4.06
C SER A 979 76.07 0.77 2.55
N GLY A 980 75.09 1.56 2.10
CA GLY A 980 74.92 1.92 0.68
C GLY A 980 74.53 0.76 -0.24
N ALA A 981 74.02 -0.34 0.33
CA ALA A 981 73.43 -1.48 -0.37
C ALA A 981 71.98 -1.69 0.10
N PRO A 982 71.12 -2.38 -0.67
CA PRO A 982 69.76 -2.72 -0.24
C PRO A 982 69.79 -3.82 0.82
N ASP A 983 70.17 -3.44 2.03
CA ASP A 983 70.00 -4.25 3.22
C ASP A 983 68.60 -4.01 3.80
N LEU A 984 67.82 -5.07 3.96
CA LEU A 984 66.45 -5.00 4.45
C LEU A 984 66.37 -5.03 5.98
N ASP A 985 67.52 -5.09 6.67
CA ASP A 985 67.62 -4.95 8.12
C ASP A 985 67.12 -3.58 8.63
N ALA A 986 66.56 -3.60 9.84
CA ALA A 986 65.98 -2.47 10.58
C ALA A 986 64.89 -1.67 9.82
N ILE A 987 64.29 -2.22 8.76
CA ILE A 987 63.29 -1.54 7.93
C ILE A 987 61.87 -1.99 8.29
N CYS A 988 60.99 -0.99 8.46
CA CYS A 988 59.54 -1.18 8.66
C CYS A 988 58.77 -0.73 7.40
N MET A 989 58.08 -1.65 6.72
CA MET A 989 57.30 -1.37 5.50
C MET A 989 56.05 -2.28 5.39
N PRO A 990 55.09 -1.98 4.50
CA PRO A 990 53.97 -2.88 4.21
C PRO A 990 54.43 -4.23 3.66
N PHE A 991 53.68 -5.30 3.96
CA PHE A 991 54.02 -6.67 3.53
C PHE A 991 54.23 -6.79 2.00
N SER A 992 53.32 -6.26 1.17
CA SER A 992 53.39 -6.30 -0.29
C SER A 992 54.59 -5.51 -0.86
N TRP A 993 55.02 -4.46 -0.16
CA TRP A 993 56.21 -3.69 -0.54
C TRP A 993 57.48 -4.52 -0.31
N ILE A 994 57.58 -5.20 0.84
CA ILE A 994 58.70 -6.12 1.12
C ILE A 994 58.67 -7.32 0.17
N MET A 995 57.49 -7.88 -0.14
CA MET A 995 57.32 -8.97 -1.12
C MET A 995 57.86 -8.58 -2.49
N ALA A 996 57.45 -7.42 -3.02
CA ALA A 996 57.91 -6.93 -4.32
C ALA A 996 59.43 -6.66 -4.35
N LEU A 997 60.00 -6.10 -3.27
CA LEU A 997 61.44 -5.92 -3.14
C LEU A 997 62.18 -7.27 -3.07
N ALA A 998 61.67 -8.24 -2.31
CA ALA A 998 62.29 -9.54 -2.14
C ALA A 998 62.29 -10.35 -3.46
N PHE A 999 61.20 -10.30 -4.24
CA PHE A 999 61.17 -10.87 -5.60
C PHE A 999 62.14 -10.17 -6.58
N LYS A 1000 62.32 -8.85 -6.48
CA LYS A 1000 63.21 -8.06 -7.35
C LYS A 1000 64.70 -8.25 -7.03
N TYR A 1001 65.07 -8.32 -5.74
CA TYR A 1001 66.46 -8.31 -5.28
C TYR A 1001 66.99 -9.64 -4.75
N GLY A 1002 66.13 -10.60 -4.35
CA GLY A 1002 66.55 -11.86 -3.70
C GLY A 1002 67.47 -12.78 -4.52
N ASN A 1003 67.66 -12.49 -5.82
CA ASN A 1003 68.61 -13.17 -6.70
C ASN A 1003 69.83 -12.30 -7.09
N LYS A 1004 69.77 -10.98 -6.91
CA LYS A 1004 70.82 -10.00 -7.31
C LYS A 1004 70.74 -8.71 -6.46
N PRO A 1005 71.64 -8.47 -5.49
CA PRO A 1005 71.75 -7.18 -4.83
C PRO A 1005 72.25 -6.11 -5.81
N SER A 1006 71.78 -4.87 -5.65
CA SER A 1006 72.09 -3.74 -6.55
C SER A 1006 71.82 -2.42 -5.81
N SER A 1007 72.84 -1.57 -5.69
CA SER A 1007 72.77 -0.28 -4.99
C SER A 1007 72.38 0.88 -5.91
N ALA A 1008 71.82 1.94 -5.32
CA ALA A 1008 71.45 3.17 -6.02
C ALA A 1008 71.84 4.43 -5.21
N SER A 1009 71.96 5.58 -5.88
CA SER A 1009 72.17 6.86 -5.18
C SER A 1009 70.86 7.38 -4.58
N THR A 1010 70.93 7.85 -3.34
CA THR A 1010 69.82 8.41 -2.57
C THR A 1010 69.90 9.94 -2.44
N GLU A 1011 70.90 10.57 -3.08
CA GLU A 1011 71.18 12.02 -3.06
C GLU A 1011 69.95 12.85 -3.48
N CYS A 1012 69.08 12.30 -4.33
CA CYS A 1012 67.83 12.93 -4.75
C CYS A 1012 66.74 13.05 -3.67
N ILE A 1013 66.92 12.55 -2.43
CA ILE A 1013 65.86 12.60 -1.39
C ILE A 1013 65.33 14.02 -1.14
N GLY A 1014 66.18 15.05 -1.12
CA GLY A 1014 65.72 16.44 -0.94
C GLY A 1014 64.76 16.88 -2.06
N THR A 1015 65.12 16.56 -3.30
CA THR A 1015 64.29 16.82 -4.50
C THR A 1015 63.02 15.95 -4.51
N PHE A 1016 63.10 14.70 -4.07
CA PHE A 1016 61.96 13.78 -3.95
C PHE A 1016 60.93 14.27 -2.92
N LEU A 1017 61.36 14.66 -1.73
CA LEU A 1017 60.47 15.21 -0.70
C LEU A 1017 59.84 16.53 -1.15
N HIS A 1018 60.61 17.43 -1.79
CA HIS A 1018 60.06 18.64 -2.41
C HIS A 1018 59.05 18.32 -3.52
N THR A 1019 59.32 17.31 -4.35
CA THR A 1019 58.42 16.82 -5.41
C THR A 1019 57.14 16.23 -4.83
N ILE A 1020 57.21 15.48 -3.73
CA ILE A 1020 56.03 15.00 -2.98
C ILE A 1020 55.20 16.17 -2.43
N GLN A 1021 55.84 17.21 -1.86
CA GLN A 1021 55.13 18.44 -1.45
C GLN A 1021 54.43 19.10 -2.64
N ARG A 1022 55.08 19.19 -3.82
CA ARG A 1022 54.45 19.70 -5.05
C ARG A 1022 53.24 18.87 -5.48
N ILE A 1023 53.34 17.53 -5.51
CA ILE A 1023 52.23 16.64 -5.89
C ILE A 1023 51.06 16.83 -4.91
N SER A 1024 51.32 16.78 -3.60
CA SER A 1024 50.29 16.93 -2.57
C SER A 1024 49.56 18.27 -2.60
N LEU A 1025 50.28 19.38 -2.80
CA LEU A 1025 49.68 20.71 -2.95
C LEU A 1025 48.82 20.80 -4.22
N GLU A 1026 49.27 20.21 -5.32
CA GLU A 1026 48.50 20.17 -6.56
C GLU A 1026 47.30 19.21 -6.50
N LEU A 1027 47.38 18.09 -5.76
CA LEU A 1027 46.25 17.20 -5.52
C LEU A 1027 45.18 17.85 -4.64
N ARG A 1028 45.58 18.56 -3.58
CA ARG A 1028 44.66 19.20 -2.63
C ARG A 1028 44.08 20.52 -3.13
N PHE A 1029 44.88 21.35 -3.80
CA PHE A 1029 44.53 22.74 -4.11
C PHE A 1029 44.73 23.16 -5.57
N GLY A 1030 45.26 22.26 -6.42
CA GLY A 1030 45.61 22.56 -7.81
C GLY A 1030 44.43 22.88 -8.74
N LEU A 1031 44.71 23.01 -10.04
CA LEU A 1031 43.66 23.33 -11.02
C LEU A 1031 42.59 22.22 -11.12
N PRO A 1032 41.29 22.55 -11.03
CA PRO A 1032 40.21 21.57 -11.19
C PRO A 1032 40.33 20.81 -12.52
N GLY A 1033 40.25 19.49 -12.46
CA GLY A 1033 40.40 18.64 -13.65
C GLY A 1033 41.83 18.62 -14.23
N ARG A 1034 42.87 18.98 -13.46
CA ARG A 1034 44.24 18.55 -13.77
C ARG A 1034 44.40 17.06 -13.50
N TRP A 1035 44.03 16.64 -12.29
CA TRP A 1035 44.17 15.27 -11.80
C TRP A 1035 42.93 14.44 -12.07
N HIS A 1036 43.11 13.33 -12.77
CA HIS A 1036 42.07 12.33 -13.03
C HIS A 1036 42.38 11.03 -12.29
N ILE A 1037 41.37 10.20 -12.07
CA ILE A 1037 41.47 8.83 -11.56
C ILE A 1037 40.49 8.00 -12.39
N ASP A 1038 40.95 6.92 -13.02
CA ASP A 1038 40.12 6.07 -13.91
C ASP A 1038 39.45 6.89 -15.03
N GLY A 1039 40.18 7.85 -15.60
CA GLY A 1039 39.69 8.77 -16.63
C GLY A 1039 38.68 9.83 -16.18
N ARG A 1040 38.31 9.88 -14.89
CA ARG A 1040 37.33 10.83 -14.32
C ARG A 1040 38.02 11.86 -13.42
N PRO A 1041 37.48 13.08 -13.20
CA PRO A 1041 37.98 13.94 -12.14
C PRO A 1041 37.87 13.19 -10.80
N GLY A 1042 38.97 13.13 -10.04
CA GLY A 1042 39.01 12.38 -8.77
C GLY A 1042 38.04 12.97 -7.74
N SER A 1043 37.29 12.12 -7.04
CA SER A 1043 36.38 12.55 -5.98
C SER A 1043 37.14 12.97 -4.71
N PRO A 1044 36.55 13.78 -3.80
CA PRO A 1044 37.29 14.24 -2.63
C PRO A 1044 37.81 13.13 -1.72
N THR A 1045 37.03 12.07 -1.49
CA THR A 1045 37.49 10.90 -0.72
C THR A 1045 38.61 10.12 -1.44
N SER A 1046 38.68 10.20 -2.76
CA SER A 1046 39.79 9.64 -3.55
C SER A 1046 41.05 10.50 -3.43
N MET A 1047 40.92 11.83 -3.45
CA MET A 1047 42.05 12.74 -3.23
C MET A 1047 42.56 12.67 -1.78
N ASP A 1048 41.67 12.50 -0.80
CA ASP A 1048 42.03 12.26 0.60
C ASP A 1048 42.90 11.00 0.73
N LEU A 1049 42.48 9.89 0.10
CA LEU A 1049 43.22 8.62 0.10
C LEU A 1049 44.56 8.73 -0.65
N LEU A 1050 44.61 9.44 -1.79
CA LEU A 1050 45.86 9.65 -2.52
C LEU A 1050 46.84 10.57 -1.76
N ASN A 1051 46.35 11.62 -1.08
CA ASN A 1051 47.20 12.47 -0.23
C ASN A 1051 47.67 11.71 1.03
N LEU A 1052 46.83 10.84 1.60
CA LEU A 1052 47.19 9.95 2.70
C LEU A 1052 48.26 8.94 2.28
N ARG A 1053 48.17 8.35 1.08
CA ARG A 1053 49.22 7.49 0.50
C ARG A 1053 50.56 8.23 0.38
N LEU A 1054 50.56 9.51 -0.03
CA LEU A 1054 51.77 10.35 -0.01
C LEU A 1054 52.30 10.61 1.41
N CYS A 1055 51.44 10.73 2.42
CA CYS A 1055 51.86 10.84 3.82
C CYS A 1055 52.57 9.54 4.27
N TRP A 1056 52.00 8.38 3.96
CA TRP A 1056 52.62 7.07 4.25
C TRP A 1056 54.00 6.92 3.61
N CYS A 1057 54.17 7.32 2.33
CA CYS A 1057 55.47 7.31 1.64
C CYS A 1057 56.60 8.03 2.37
N VAL A 1058 56.29 9.04 3.19
CA VAL A 1058 57.27 9.77 4.01
C VAL A 1058 57.31 9.23 5.44
N ALA A 1059 56.16 8.84 6.01
CA ALA A 1059 56.03 8.33 7.37
C ALA A 1059 56.68 6.95 7.59
N PHE A 1060 56.87 6.13 6.54
CA PHE A 1060 57.58 4.85 6.67
C PHE A 1060 59.09 4.99 6.97
N LYS A 1061 59.69 6.19 6.92
CA LYS A 1061 61.11 6.39 7.23
C LYS A 1061 61.36 7.14 8.53
N PHE A 1062 62.00 6.46 9.47
CA PHE A 1062 62.61 7.06 10.66
C PHE A 1062 64.13 6.92 10.64
N GLY A 1063 64.86 7.98 10.98
CA GLY A 1063 66.33 8.03 10.90
C GLY A 1063 66.87 9.45 10.69
N GLU A 1064 68.10 9.57 10.20
CA GLU A 1064 68.89 10.82 10.16
C GLU A 1064 68.20 12.04 9.51
N TYR A 1065 67.29 11.81 8.56
CA TYR A 1065 66.55 12.86 7.85
C TYR A 1065 65.21 13.24 8.53
N MET A 1066 64.95 12.79 9.77
CA MET A 1066 63.67 12.96 10.48
C MET A 1066 63.17 14.42 10.50
N TRP A 1067 64.05 15.42 10.68
CA TRP A 1067 63.66 16.83 10.61
C TRP A 1067 62.99 17.19 9.27
N LEU A 1068 63.60 16.81 8.15
CA LEU A 1068 63.10 17.11 6.80
C LEU A 1068 61.87 16.25 6.45
N GLY A 1069 61.80 15.03 7.01
CA GLY A 1069 60.63 14.15 6.93
C GLY A 1069 59.42 14.74 7.68
N VAL A 1070 59.58 15.12 8.95
CA VAL A 1070 58.51 15.72 9.77
C VAL A 1070 58.05 17.06 9.20
N GLU A 1071 58.96 17.92 8.75
CA GLU A 1071 58.60 19.18 8.07
C GLU A 1071 57.83 18.92 6.76
N THR A 1072 58.19 17.85 6.02
CA THR A 1072 57.43 17.43 4.84
C THR A 1072 56.04 16.93 5.23
N ILE A 1073 55.94 16.01 6.20
CA ILE A 1073 54.68 15.41 6.66
C ILE A 1073 53.72 16.49 7.17
N LYS A 1074 54.19 17.47 7.93
CA LYS A 1074 53.38 18.63 8.33
C LYS A 1074 52.78 19.36 7.13
N ARG A 1075 53.58 19.67 6.11
CA ARG A 1075 53.09 20.31 4.87
C ARG A 1075 52.15 19.43 4.05
N LEU A 1076 52.25 18.10 4.14
CA LEU A 1076 51.32 17.16 3.52
C LEU A 1076 49.98 17.10 4.26
N ALA A 1077 49.99 17.34 5.58
CA ALA A 1077 48.83 17.31 6.47
C ALA A 1077 48.14 18.67 6.67
N ASP A 1078 48.89 19.77 6.50
CA ASP A 1078 48.49 21.17 6.68
C ASP A 1078 47.36 21.57 5.73
N ASP A 1079 46.22 21.93 6.29
CA ASP A 1079 44.98 22.14 5.56
C ASP A 1079 44.76 23.59 5.11
N GLU A 1080 45.68 24.51 5.43
CA GLU A 1080 45.58 25.90 4.98
C GLU A 1080 45.79 26.01 3.46
N MET A 1081 44.71 26.28 2.71
CA MET A 1081 44.77 26.52 1.27
C MET A 1081 45.56 27.81 0.96
N PRO A 1082 46.72 27.75 0.27
CA PRO A 1082 47.49 28.95 -0.02
C PRO A 1082 46.74 29.91 -0.98
N VAL A 1083 46.77 31.21 -0.68
CA VAL A 1083 45.98 32.29 -1.34
C VAL A 1083 46.08 32.33 -2.89
N LYS A 1084 47.12 31.74 -3.49
CA LYS A 1084 47.26 31.60 -4.95
C LYS A 1084 46.30 30.58 -5.59
N TYR A 1085 45.77 29.64 -4.80
CA TYR A 1085 44.82 28.61 -5.22
C TYR A 1085 43.37 29.06 -4.97
N ARG A 1086 42.41 28.44 -5.66
CA ARG A 1086 41.00 28.86 -5.67
C ARG A 1086 40.01 27.73 -5.37
N HIS A 1087 40.50 26.51 -5.23
CA HIS A 1087 39.70 25.30 -5.11
C HIS A 1087 40.37 24.36 -4.13
N ARG A 1088 39.55 23.58 -3.43
CA ARG A 1088 39.97 22.52 -2.53
C ARG A 1088 39.34 21.22 -3.03
N HIS A 1089 40.16 20.18 -3.18
CA HIS A 1089 39.75 18.88 -3.69
C HIS A 1089 39.76 17.78 -2.63
N THR A 1090 40.26 18.03 -1.43
CA THR A 1090 40.19 17.12 -0.26
C THR A 1090 39.13 17.55 0.75
N THR A 1091 38.65 16.62 1.58
CA THR A 1091 37.70 16.93 2.66
C THR A 1091 38.43 17.39 3.92
N SER A 1092 37.73 17.98 4.89
CA SER A 1092 38.24 18.31 6.23
C SER A 1092 38.13 17.13 7.22
N ALA A 1093 37.72 15.97 6.73
CA ALA A 1093 37.68 14.69 7.44
C ALA A 1093 38.69 13.69 6.85
N GLY A 1094 39.63 14.16 6.03
CA GLY A 1094 40.68 13.33 5.44
C GLY A 1094 41.61 12.77 6.53
N LEU A 1095 41.78 11.45 6.58
CA LEU A 1095 42.65 10.78 7.57
C LEU A 1095 44.11 11.25 7.53
N TYR A 1096 44.53 11.99 6.50
CA TYR A 1096 45.85 12.63 6.45
C TYR A 1096 46.03 13.69 7.56
N HIS A 1097 44.97 14.19 8.18
CA HIS A 1097 45.04 15.13 9.31
C HIS A 1097 45.62 14.53 10.60
N GLU A 1098 45.59 13.19 10.80
CA GLU A 1098 46.28 12.53 11.92
C GLU A 1098 47.78 12.88 11.97
N PHE A 1099 48.37 13.20 10.81
CA PHE A 1099 49.78 13.57 10.69
C PHE A 1099 50.08 15.05 11.01
N ALA A 1100 49.08 15.91 11.18
CA ALA A 1100 49.28 17.36 11.38
C ALA A 1100 50.00 17.70 12.70
N HIS A 1101 49.81 16.88 13.73
CA HIS A 1101 50.39 17.08 15.06
C HIS A 1101 51.71 16.32 15.29
N VAL A 1102 52.27 15.67 14.26
CA VAL A 1102 53.51 14.90 14.38
C VAL A 1102 54.70 15.81 14.70
N SER A 1103 55.40 15.53 15.80
CA SER A 1103 56.63 16.21 16.22
C SER A 1103 57.84 15.28 16.27
N GLU A 1104 57.61 14.00 16.57
CA GLU A 1104 58.64 13.01 16.89
C GLU A 1104 58.34 11.64 16.26
N GLN A 1105 59.35 10.79 16.15
CA GLN A 1105 59.29 9.44 15.56
C GLN A 1105 58.11 8.60 16.08
N THR A 1106 57.89 8.58 17.40
CA THR A 1106 56.78 7.87 18.06
C THR A 1106 55.42 8.40 17.63
N SER A 1107 55.23 9.73 17.63
CA SER A 1107 53.97 10.37 17.20
C SER A 1107 53.61 10.06 15.74
N CYS A 1108 54.62 9.97 14.87
CA CYS A 1108 54.45 9.63 13.46
C CYS A 1108 54.10 8.15 13.26
N LEU A 1109 54.77 7.25 13.99
CA LEU A 1109 54.46 5.83 13.98
C LEU A 1109 53.03 5.56 14.50
N ALA A 1110 52.59 6.25 15.55
CA ALA A 1110 51.22 6.16 16.03
C ALA A 1110 50.19 6.62 14.98
N ALA A 1111 50.43 7.74 14.28
CA ALA A 1111 49.57 8.20 13.18
C ALA A 1111 49.54 7.21 12.00
N LEU A 1112 50.68 6.58 11.69
CA LEU A 1112 50.78 5.51 10.70
C LEU A 1112 49.95 4.28 11.12
N CYS A 1113 50.10 3.82 12.36
CA CYS A 1113 49.38 2.68 12.96
C CYS A 1113 47.90 2.96 13.31
N ARG A 1114 47.38 4.15 12.99
CA ARG A 1114 45.96 4.55 12.99
C ARG A 1114 45.35 4.74 11.60
N THR A 1115 46.17 4.89 10.56
CA THR A 1115 45.70 5.17 9.20
C THR A 1115 45.97 4.01 8.25
N PHE A 1116 47.05 3.27 8.44
CA PHE A 1116 47.40 2.09 7.65
C PHE A 1116 46.75 0.83 8.24
N HIS A 1117 45.64 0.38 7.63
CA HIS A 1117 44.80 -0.73 8.14
C HIS A 1117 44.42 -1.78 7.08
N HIS A 1118 44.75 -1.56 5.81
CA HIS A 1118 44.33 -2.45 4.72
C HIS A 1118 45.32 -3.60 4.44
N GLU A 1119 46.52 -3.51 4.99
CA GLU A 1119 47.61 -4.48 4.88
C GLU A 1119 48.41 -4.49 6.19
N SER A 1120 49.05 -5.63 6.52
CA SER A 1120 49.94 -5.73 7.68
C SER A 1120 51.26 -4.97 7.49
N LEU A 1121 51.69 -4.24 8.53
CA LEU A 1121 53.04 -3.67 8.60
C LEU A 1121 54.03 -4.70 9.12
N VAL A 1122 55.23 -4.69 8.53
CA VAL A 1122 56.28 -5.67 8.79
C VAL A 1122 57.59 -4.96 9.11
N LEU A 1123 58.22 -5.34 10.22
CA LEU A 1123 59.57 -4.95 10.62
C LEU A 1123 60.53 -6.12 10.37
N VAL A 1124 61.45 -5.96 9.43
CA VAL A 1124 62.51 -6.96 9.15
C VAL A 1124 63.75 -6.63 9.98
N LEU A 1125 64.35 -7.65 10.57
CA LEU A 1125 65.50 -7.56 11.47
C LEU A 1125 66.47 -8.71 11.22
N GLU A 1126 67.77 -8.43 11.22
CA GLU A 1126 68.80 -9.47 11.25
C GLU A 1126 68.76 -10.19 12.61
N HIS A 1127 68.62 -9.44 13.72
CA HIS A 1127 68.73 -9.98 15.09
C HIS A 1127 67.66 -9.42 16.07
N PRO A 1128 67.13 -10.25 17.00
CA PRO A 1128 66.07 -9.83 17.93
C PRO A 1128 66.49 -8.79 18.96
N GLY A 1129 67.78 -8.63 19.26
CA GLY A 1129 68.29 -7.67 20.26
C GLY A 1129 68.40 -6.20 19.80
N GLN A 1130 68.16 -5.92 18.52
CA GLN A 1130 68.37 -4.62 17.91
C GLN A 1130 67.29 -3.60 18.30
N SER A 1131 67.65 -2.38 18.69
CA SER A 1131 66.70 -1.34 19.10
C SER A 1131 66.04 -0.64 17.91
N HIS A 1132 64.71 -0.71 17.80
CA HIS A 1132 63.93 0.01 16.78
C HIS A 1132 62.56 0.39 17.36
N ALA A 1133 62.10 1.64 17.13
CA ALA A 1133 60.88 2.17 17.76
C ALA A 1133 59.61 1.37 17.46
N ALA A 1134 59.52 0.73 16.28
CA ALA A 1134 58.38 -0.11 15.91
C ALA A 1134 58.37 -1.52 16.53
N LYS A 1135 59.21 -1.78 17.55
CA LYS A 1135 59.11 -2.99 18.39
C LYS A 1135 58.10 -2.86 19.53
N GLU A 1136 57.70 -1.64 19.89
CA GLU A 1136 56.81 -1.33 21.02
C GLU A 1136 55.33 -1.21 20.60
N GLU A 1137 55.02 -1.49 19.33
CA GLU A 1137 53.68 -1.42 18.73
C GLU A 1137 53.14 -2.82 18.39
N ASP A 1138 52.11 -3.29 19.09
CA ASP A 1138 51.49 -4.61 18.91
C ASP A 1138 50.94 -4.89 17.49
N LYS A 1139 50.87 -3.86 16.63
CA LYS A 1139 50.34 -3.94 15.26
C LYS A 1139 51.41 -4.22 14.18
N VAL A 1140 52.68 -4.37 14.56
CA VAL A 1140 53.80 -4.54 13.61
C VAL A 1140 54.36 -5.96 13.69
N LEU A 1141 54.24 -6.73 12.59
CA LEU A 1141 54.75 -8.09 12.51
C LEU A 1141 56.28 -8.09 12.40
N GLN A 1142 56.97 -8.75 13.34
CA GLN A 1142 58.43 -8.84 13.34
C GLN A 1142 58.89 -10.08 12.57
N ILE A 1143 59.78 -9.91 11.59
CA ILE A 1143 60.37 -11.02 10.81
C ILE A 1143 61.88 -11.02 10.98
N ILE A 1144 62.38 -12.00 11.75
CA ILE A 1144 63.82 -12.22 11.97
C ILE A 1144 64.39 -12.99 10.76
N CYS A 1145 65.39 -12.44 10.08
CA CYS A 1145 65.86 -12.97 8.80
C CYS A 1145 67.34 -12.63 8.48
N GLU A 1146 68.24 -13.59 8.72
CA GLU A 1146 69.69 -13.45 8.50
C GLU A 1146 70.12 -13.29 7.02
N THR A 1147 69.28 -13.66 6.04
CA THR A 1147 69.61 -13.53 4.61
C THR A 1147 68.40 -13.21 3.73
N SER A 1148 68.59 -12.31 2.76
CA SER A 1148 67.54 -11.82 1.84
C SER A 1148 66.96 -12.89 0.90
N SER A 1149 67.69 -13.98 0.63
CA SER A 1149 67.19 -15.12 -0.15
C SER A 1149 66.21 -16.00 0.63
N SER A 1150 66.39 -16.15 1.95
CA SER A 1150 65.48 -16.89 2.82
C SER A 1150 64.15 -16.14 3.07
N LEU A 1151 64.18 -14.80 2.95
CA LEU A 1151 63.03 -13.91 3.14
C LEU A 1151 61.87 -14.24 2.18
N VAL A 1152 62.15 -14.47 0.88
CA VAL A 1152 61.11 -14.81 -0.12
C VAL A 1152 60.36 -16.10 0.25
N GLN A 1153 61.05 -17.10 0.81
CA GLN A 1153 60.42 -18.35 1.21
C GLN A 1153 59.59 -18.20 2.48
N LYS A 1154 60.10 -17.48 3.48
CA LYS A 1154 59.35 -17.16 4.71
C LYS A 1154 58.06 -16.40 4.40
N LEU A 1155 58.14 -15.34 3.59
CA LEU A 1155 56.97 -14.52 3.24
C LEU A 1155 55.92 -15.29 2.41
N LYS A 1156 56.33 -16.27 1.58
CA LYS A 1156 55.40 -17.13 0.84
C LYS A 1156 54.62 -18.10 1.73
N ARG A 1157 55.29 -18.71 2.71
CA ARG A 1157 54.65 -19.59 3.71
C ARG A 1157 53.66 -18.82 4.58
N LEU A 1158 54.06 -17.61 4.98
CA LEU A 1158 53.22 -16.65 5.67
C LEU A 1158 51.95 -16.27 4.86
N LEU A 1159 52.08 -16.05 3.54
CA LEU A 1159 50.94 -15.89 2.62
C LEU A 1159 50.03 -17.13 2.51
N GLN A 1160 50.53 -18.31 2.89
CA GLN A 1160 49.79 -19.57 2.90
C GLN A 1160 49.23 -19.92 4.30
N GLY A 1161 49.39 -19.03 5.29
CA GLY A 1161 48.88 -19.20 6.65
C GLY A 1161 49.77 -20.00 7.60
N GLU A 1162 50.99 -20.36 7.19
CA GLU A 1162 51.95 -21.05 8.06
C GLU A 1162 52.59 -20.09 9.08
N SER A 1163 52.63 -20.48 10.36
CA SER A 1163 53.19 -19.67 11.44
C SER A 1163 54.71 -19.49 11.37
N SER A 1164 55.21 -18.31 11.76
CA SER A 1164 56.65 -17.98 11.78
C SER A 1164 57.50 -18.91 12.65
N ASP A 1165 56.94 -19.35 13.77
CA ASP A 1165 57.66 -20.04 14.85
C ASP A 1165 57.14 -21.46 15.12
N SER A 1166 56.86 -22.22 14.05
CA SER A 1166 56.59 -23.66 14.12
C SER A 1166 57.74 -24.50 13.57
N SER A 1167 58.75 -24.73 14.41
CA SER A 1167 59.82 -25.68 14.13
C SER A 1167 59.34 -27.14 14.28
N SER A 1168 59.34 -27.88 13.18
CA SER A 1168 59.37 -29.35 13.11
C SER A 1168 58.38 -30.16 13.99
N GLY A 1169 57.28 -30.62 13.38
CA GLY A 1169 56.43 -31.67 13.95
C GLY A 1169 55.27 -32.02 13.02
N GLY A 1170 55.41 -33.04 12.17
CA GLY A 1170 54.40 -33.41 11.17
C GLY A 1170 53.85 -34.82 11.33
N SER A 1171 52.62 -35.03 10.84
CA SER A 1171 52.09 -36.30 10.33
C SER A 1171 50.88 -36.00 9.44
N ASP A 1172 50.69 -36.79 8.38
CA ASP A 1172 49.63 -36.62 7.37
C ASP A 1172 48.25 -37.20 7.79
N PRO A 1173 47.16 -36.83 7.10
CA PRO A 1173 45.77 -37.20 7.47
C PRO A 1173 45.25 -38.44 6.73
N GLU A 1174 44.03 -38.90 7.09
CA GLU A 1174 42.94 -39.18 6.12
C GLU A 1174 41.58 -39.45 6.81
N ASP A 1175 40.51 -39.12 6.09
CA ASP A 1175 39.12 -39.63 6.07
C ASP A 1175 38.39 -40.19 7.32
N TYR A 1176 37.10 -39.82 7.46
CA TYR A 1176 35.96 -40.66 6.99
C TYR A 1176 34.64 -39.86 7.00
N MET A 1177 33.63 -40.33 6.23
CA MET A 1177 32.32 -39.67 6.07
C MET A 1177 31.12 -40.43 6.69
N TYR A 1178 30.02 -39.67 6.83
CA TYR A 1178 28.59 -40.05 6.74
C TYR A 1178 27.75 -40.44 7.98
N GLN A 1179 26.47 -40.03 7.85
CA GLN A 1179 25.21 -40.54 8.44
C GLN A 1179 24.68 -40.00 9.79
N ASP A 1180 23.91 -38.91 9.69
CA ASP A 1180 22.43 -38.84 9.81
C ASP A 1180 21.64 -39.23 11.10
N TYR A 1181 20.65 -38.35 11.37
CA TYR A 1181 19.35 -38.54 12.03
C TYR A 1181 19.17 -38.71 13.56
N MET A 1182 18.56 -37.66 14.15
CA MET A 1182 17.26 -37.63 14.87
C MET A 1182 17.18 -37.28 16.38
N LEU A 1183 16.21 -36.37 16.64
CA LEU A 1183 15.39 -36.10 17.83
C LEU A 1183 15.93 -35.23 19.01
N ASP A 1184 15.35 -34.03 19.08
CA ASP A 1184 14.69 -33.35 20.21
C ASP A 1184 15.36 -33.26 21.60
N GLN A 1185 15.55 -32.02 22.10
CA GLN A 1185 14.68 -31.43 23.15
C GLN A 1185 14.94 -29.93 23.40
N ASP A 1186 13.91 -29.23 23.91
CA ASP A 1186 13.95 -27.81 24.29
C ASP A 1186 14.66 -27.56 25.64
N GLN A 1187 15.26 -26.38 25.85
CA GLN A 1187 14.72 -25.34 26.76
C GLN A 1187 15.65 -24.11 26.99
N ASP A 1188 15.06 -22.94 26.77
CA ASP A 1188 15.11 -21.66 27.51
C ASP A 1188 16.32 -21.23 28.37
N ILE A 1189 16.79 -19.99 28.12
CA ILE A 1189 16.96 -18.83 29.04
C ILE A 1189 17.54 -17.69 28.16
N GLN A 1190 16.81 -16.64 27.79
CA GLN A 1190 16.34 -15.45 28.56
C GLN A 1190 17.42 -14.42 28.93
N ASP A 1191 17.03 -13.14 28.78
CA ASP A 1191 17.59 -11.84 29.23
C ASP A 1191 17.54 -10.84 28.03
N GLU A 1192 16.41 -10.17 27.74
CA GLU A 1192 15.75 -9.00 28.39
C GLU A 1192 16.23 -7.61 27.93
N TYR A 1193 15.27 -6.68 27.77
CA TYR A 1193 15.43 -5.27 27.35
C TYR A 1193 15.60 -4.34 28.59
N PRO A 1194 16.07 -3.07 28.42
CA PRO A 1194 15.17 -1.91 28.21
C PRO A 1194 15.48 -1.17 26.89
N GLU A 1195 14.57 -0.47 26.19
CA GLU A 1195 13.62 0.62 26.53
C GLU A 1195 14.25 2.04 26.64
N ASP A 1196 13.41 3.05 26.33
CA ASP A 1196 13.61 4.52 26.34
C ASP A 1196 14.55 5.17 25.28
N TYR A 1197 14.33 6.40 24.77
CA TYR A 1197 13.11 7.17 24.38
C TYR A 1197 13.54 8.45 23.59
N GLU A 1198 12.63 9.09 22.84
CA GLU A 1198 12.76 10.41 22.15
C GLU A 1198 13.75 10.47 20.93
N ASP A 1199 13.41 10.98 19.72
CA ASP A 1199 13.11 12.37 19.25
C ASP A 1199 14.39 13.27 19.22
N PRO A 1200 14.49 14.44 18.51
CA PRO A 1200 13.50 15.16 17.69
C PRO A 1200 14.00 15.79 16.34
N TYR A 1201 13.08 16.49 15.66
CA TYR A 1201 13.26 17.55 14.64
C TYR A 1201 13.61 17.21 13.18
N GLU A 1202 12.67 17.50 12.27
CA GLU A 1202 12.85 18.56 11.26
C GLU A 1202 11.50 19.27 11.01
N TYR A 1203 11.47 20.58 10.70
CA TYR A 1203 10.24 21.38 10.79
C TYR A 1203 10.22 22.59 9.80
N GLN A 1204 9.15 22.71 9.00
CA GLN A 1204 8.81 23.85 8.11
C GLN A 1204 9.82 24.13 6.94
N VAL A 1205 9.47 24.80 5.83
CA VAL A 1205 8.53 25.91 5.58
C VAL A 1205 7.84 25.80 4.20
N GLU A 1206 6.50 25.97 4.16
CA GLU A 1206 5.58 26.49 3.09
C GLU A 1206 5.68 25.98 1.61
N SER A 1207 4.59 25.92 0.81
CA SER A 1207 3.20 26.41 0.96
C SER A 1207 2.17 25.57 0.16
N GLU A 1208 0.97 25.38 0.75
CA GLU A 1208 -0.42 25.64 0.26
C GLU A 1208 -0.73 25.54 -1.26
N ASP A 1209 -1.89 25.10 -1.77
CA ASP A 1209 -3.13 24.38 -1.33
C ASP A 1209 -3.90 24.00 -2.64
N GLU A 1210 -5.06 23.34 -2.79
CA GLU A 1210 -6.22 22.83 -2.00
C GLU A 1210 -6.81 21.64 -2.87
N ASN A 1211 -7.61 20.63 -2.48
CA ASN A 1211 -8.21 20.20 -1.21
C ASN A 1211 -8.66 18.70 -1.28
N ASN A 1212 -8.94 18.13 -0.10
CA ASN A 1212 -9.67 16.93 0.39
C ASN A 1212 -10.82 16.29 -0.44
N GLU A 1213 -11.33 15.05 -0.20
CA GLU A 1213 -10.95 13.89 0.65
C GLU A 1213 -11.81 12.61 0.33
N ASN A 1214 -11.21 11.41 0.44
CA ASN A 1214 -11.43 10.36 1.48
C ASN A 1214 -12.88 9.99 1.97
N ASP A 1215 -13.22 8.74 2.37
CA ASP A 1215 -12.54 7.44 2.24
C ASP A 1215 -13.37 6.18 2.67
N ASP A 1216 -12.70 5.01 2.60
CA ASP A 1216 -12.60 3.96 3.64
C ASP A 1216 -13.62 2.80 3.89
N GLN A 1217 -13.07 1.57 3.78
CA GLN A 1217 -13.01 0.49 4.81
C GLN A 1217 -14.24 -0.37 5.19
N LEU A 1218 -14.10 -1.66 5.60
CA LEU A 1218 -13.02 -2.67 5.45
C LEU A 1218 -13.55 -4.10 5.78
N ASN A 1219 -12.67 -5.10 5.63
CA ASN A 1219 -12.61 -6.38 6.38
C ASN A 1219 -13.67 -7.48 6.08
N SER A 1220 -13.34 -8.79 6.15
CA SER A 1220 -12.02 -9.47 6.27
C SER A 1220 -12.12 -11.01 6.06
N PHE A 1221 -10.95 -11.68 5.96
CA PHE A 1221 -10.68 -13.12 6.22
C PHE A 1221 -11.25 -14.17 5.22
N TRP A 1222 -10.64 -15.35 4.99
CA TRP A 1222 -9.40 -15.99 5.52
C TRP A 1222 -8.54 -16.59 4.37
N THR A 1223 -7.33 -17.05 4.67
CA THR A 1223 -6.29 -17.51 3.72
C THR A 1223 -6.06 -19.03 3.69
N HIS A 1224 -5.54 -19.56 2.57
CA HIS A 1224 -4.69 -20.77 2.43
C HIS A 1224 -4.32 -20.98 0.92
N ARG A 1225 -3.16 -21.51 0.52
CA ARG A 1225 -1.95 -21.93 1.27
C ARG A 1225 -0.71 -21.88 0.35
N TYR A 1226 0.44 -21.59 0.97
CA TYR A 1226 1.85 -21.88 0.65
C TYR A 1226 2.20 -22.91 -0.47
N ARG A 1227 3.41 -22.85 -1.05
CA ARG A 1227 4.67 -22.36 -0.46
C ARG A 1227 5.59 -21.67 -1.46
#